data_AF-A0A369JF38-F1
#
_entry.id   AF-A0A369JF38-F1
#
_cell.length_a   1.000
_cell.length_b   1.000
_cell.length_c   1.000
_cell.angle_alpha   90.00
_cell.angle_beta   90.00
_cell.angle_gamma   90.00
#
_symmetry.space_group_name_H-M   'P 1'
#
loop_
_entity.id
_entity.type
_entity.pdbx_description
1 polymer ?
#
loop_
_entity_poly.entity_id
_entity_poly.type
_entity_poly.pdbx_seq_one_letter_code
_entity_poly.pdbx_strand_id
1 'polypeptide(L)'
;MLSRCAQQCRPWQTYQRPCRSLHVLSRNVRQQTIPRPTAISKPSQQRRASSFSERNAVGVFTPKSAAIFIAAGVGLFFYFRYEKAQQLERREQERASKSYGRPQLGGPFSLLTPDGQPFTEQNLLGKWSLVYFGFTNCPDICPEELDKVTAVLDVIEKDHGKIFQPVFISVDPARDTPARVGQYLKDFHSSFVGLVGSYEATKAVCKAYRVYFSTPPNADPNGDYLVDHSIFVYLMDPQGKFVEAFGQSVQKEDIIEKIGETVEEWKAETGSKNTPLMKVNFEVVNGVYIVLGISMDALFQPLADLVGASVDQIKLIFCLLIAYPLGSIFIRIPSSQPALRHLFSITVALFFFFPVLRLYSAFFQLLASILGTYYIARYDQTSRMPWIVFVFVMGHLTINHIIRAMYELSYETMEVTGPQMVLTMKLTTFAWNVWDGRRPAEDLDKWQKEKRITEYPSLLEFLGYAFYFPGILVGPYLDLTEYRSLISETMFQDEQVKSKVKPGRNLPTGRKRVAYRKMFMGLVYLGLFVFLGGSNNYATALTPWFLEHTLFVRIALFQIYGFLERSKYYAIWTLTEGASIVTGLGFTGFSPSGKSLWEGAANVKVLDIEFPPNFKLLLDSWNMKTNIWLRECVYKRVTPKGKKPGFRSSMITFFTSAFWHGIASGYYLTFLMGGFITTAARLARNNIRPLLLPAPGQPPSDLKEVYDLLGMLLSTMILNYAASPFMLLTASSSITVWTRLGYYGHIIIGGALVFFYAGGTHYLRTLQADRGILHAGKKPAGGAKAGVADNGDVSGTTTPILEKTFTLPPTFDEVIPPQK
;
A
#
# COMPACT_ATOMS: atom_id res chain seq x y z
N MET A 1 25.44 -37.82 -63.35
CA MET A 1 24.48 -36.84 -63.91
C MET A 1 24.73 -35.52 -63.20
N LEU A 2 25.06 -34.40 -63.88
CA LEU A 2 24.20 -33.57 -64.75
C LEU A 2 23.02 -32.94 -63.96
N SER A 3 22.64 -31.67 -64.07
CA SER A 3 23.21 -30.39 -64.60
C SER A 3 22.30 -29.25 -64.04
N ARG A 4 22.59 -27.94 -63.95
CA ARG A 4 22.98 -26.87 -64.91
C ARG A 4 23.48 -25.66 -64.07
N CYS A 5 24.44 -24.81 -64.47
CA CYS A 5 24.35 -23.67 -65.41
C CYS A 5 23.19 -22.67 -65.17
N ALA A 6 23.36 -21.34 -65.17
CA ALA A 6 24.57 -20.48 -65.24
C ALA A 6 24.24 -18.98 -64.94
N GLN A 7 25.25 -18.08 -64.99
CA GLN A 7 25.18 -16.60 -65.07
C GLN A 7 24.72 -15.83 -63.79
N GLN A 8 25.20 -14.62 -63.45
CA GLN A 8 26.37 -13.83 -63.92
C GLN A 8 26.88 -12.82 -62.84
N CYS A 9 28.21 -12.79 -62.66
CA CYS A 9 29.16 -11.65 -62.62
C CYS A 9 28.64 -10.19 -62.75
N ARG A 10 29.33 -9.13 -62.25
CA ARG A 10 30.60 -8.93 -61.49
C ARG A 10 30.64 -7.48 -60.87
N PRO A 11 31.64 -7.09 -60.04
CA PRO A 11 31.63 -5.85 -59.23
C PRO A 11 32.43 -4.65 -59.80
N TRP A 12 32.27 -3.50 -59.16
CA TRP A 12 33.15 -2.30 -59.20
C TRP A 12 33.52 -1.95 -57.73
N GLN A 13 34.76 -1.75 -57.28
CA GLN A 13 35.96 -1.00 -57.73
C GLN A 13 35.96 0.51 -57.44
N THR A 14 37.10 0.95 -56.90
CA THR A 14 37.46 2.29 -56.42
C THR A 14 37.92 3.21 -57.55
N TYR A 15 37.83 4.54 -57.36
CA TYR A 15 38.51 5.53 -58.21
C TYR A 15 39.18 6.65 -57.40
N GLN A 16 40.20 7.29 -58.00
CA GLN A 16 41.07 8.29 -57.38
C GLN A 16 40.77 9.73 -57.85
N ARG A 17 41.45 10.71 -57.24
CA ARG A 17 41.35 12.16 -57.53
C ARG A 17 41.94 12.54 -58.90
N PRO A 18 41.67 13.77 -59.38
CA PRO A 18 42.79 14.71 -59.57
C PRO A 18 42.53 16.13 -59.01
N CYS A 19 43.41 17.09 -59.31
CA CYS A 19 43.44 18.45 -58.76
C CYS A 19 44.01 19.47 -59.76
N ARG A 20 43.45 20.70 -59.85
CA ARG A 20 43.97 21.97 -60.45
C ARG A 20 42.85 23.03 -60.51
N SER A 21 43.05 24.35 -60.62
CA SER A 21 44.13 25.26 -60.16
C SER A 21 43.83 26.73 -60.55
N LEU A 22 44.11 27.71 -59.66
CA LEU A 22 44.33 29.16 -59.96
C LEU A 22 43.09 29.92 -60.53
N HIS A 23 42.97 31.27 -60.55
CA HIS A 23 43.82 32.43 -60.21
C HIS A 23 42.88 33.67 -59.92
N VAL A 24 43.21 34.94 -59.61
CA VAL A 24 44.42 35.78 -59.39
C VAL A 24 44.01 37.09 -58.64
N LEU A 25 44.96 37.87 -58.07
CA LEU A 25 44.84 39.26 -57.52
C LEU A 25 43.93 39.47 -56.26
N SER A 26 44.23 40.35 -55.29
CA SER A 26 45.40 41.16 -54.89
C SER A 26 45.14 41.75 -53.45
N ARG A 27 45.86 42.68 -52.79
CA ARG A 27 47.02 43.57 -53.07
C ARG A 27 47.59 44.13 -51.72
N ASN A 28 48.91 44.28 -51.59
CA ASN A 28 49.70 45.09 -50.61
C ASN A 28 49.47 44.86 -49.07
N VAL A 29 50.46 44.72 -48.17
CA VAL A 29 51.74 45.44 -47.91
C VAL A 29 51.47 46.86 -47.35
N ARG A 30 51.96 47.30 -46.16
CA ARG A 30 53.33 47.21 -45.60
C ARG A 30 53.41 47.25 -44.04
N GLN A 31 54.63 47.19 -43.52
CA GLN A 31 55.07 47.21 -42.10
C GLN A 31 54.80 48.52 -41.34
N GLN A 32 54.71 48.47 -40.01
CA GLN A 32 55.61 49.20 -39.08
C GLN A 32 55.42 48.76 -37.60
N THR A 33 56.39 49.06 -36.75
CA THR A 33 56.46 48.64 -35.33
C THR A 33 57.03 49.75 -34.43
N ILE A 34 56.51 49.85 -33.19
CA ILE A 34 57.03 50.68 -32.06
C ILE A 34 56.80 52.21 -32.29
N PRO A 35 56.36 53.03 -31.29
CA PRO A 35 56.69 52.95 -29.87
C PRO A 35 55.52 53.06 -28.84
N ARG A 36 55.89 52.95 -27.55
CA ARG A 36 55.17 53.48 -26.36
C ARG A 36 55.56 54.96 -26.18
N PRO A 37 54.74 55.85 -25.56
CA PRO A 37 54.37 55.70 -24.14
C PRO A 37 52.96 56.23 -23.72
N THR A 38 52.70 56.21 -22.41
CA THR A 38 51.83 57.07 -21.55
C THR A 38 50.82 58.04 -22.17
N ALA A 39 49.59 58.27 -21.65
CA ALA A 39 49.02 57.93 -20.33
C ALA A 39 47.47 58.04 -20.25
N ILE A 40 46.91 57.47 -19.17
CA ILE A 40 45.62 57.79 -18.47
C ILE A 40 44.35 58.00 -19.32
N SER A 41 43.46 57.00 -19.32
CA SER A 41 42.03 57.19 -19.01
C SER A 41 41.46 55.91 -18.34
N LYS A 42 40.34 56.03 -17.61
CA LYS A 42 39.79 54.94 -16.77
C LYS A 42 39.02 53.89 -17.61
N PRO A 43 39.28 52.58 -17.43
CA PRO A 43 38.39 51.53 -17.91
C PRO A 43 37.01 51.57 -17.22
N SER A 44 36.01 51.02 -17.91
CA SER A 44 34.60 51.02 -17.49
C SER A 44 34.31 50.13 -16.26
N GLN A 45 33.13 50.33 -15.66
CA GLN A 45 32.70 49.64 -14.44
C GLN A 45 32.51 48.12 -14.63
N GLN A 46 33.54 47.32 -14.39
CA GLN A 46 33.34 45.94 -13.95
C GLN A 46 32.61 45.96 -12.59
N ARG A 47 31.32 45.65 -12.58
CA ARG A 47 30.55 45.49 -11.34
C ARG A 47 31.21 44.39 -10.50
N ARG A 48 31.56 44.71 -9.25
CA ARG A 48 32.13 43.78 -8.26
C ARG A 48 31.32 42.47 -8.23
N ALA A 49 31.95 41.37 -8.66
CA ALA A 49 31.53 40.05 -8.22
C ALA A 49 31.86 39.92 -6.73
N SER A 50 30.91 40.27 -5.87
CA SER A 50 31.07 40.14 -4.41
C SER A 50 31.28 38.67 -4.06
N SER A 51 32.39 38.37 -3.36
CA SER A 51 32.76 37.02 -2.95
C SER A 51 31.70 36.41 -2.05
N PHE A 52 30.81 35.61 -2.63
CA PHE A 52 29.78 34.91 -1.86
C PHE A 52 30.45 33.78 -1.08
N SER A 53 30.56 33.95 0.24
CA SER A 53 31.12 32.95 1.15
C SER A 53 30.44 31.59 0.94
N GLU A 54 31.24 30.53 0.80
CA GLU A 54 30.79 29.15 0.77
C GLU A 54 30.21 28.74 2.14
N ARG A 55 28.98 29.15 2.40
CA ARG A 55 28.17 28.63 3.48
C ARG A 55 27.60 27.29 3.03
N ASN A 56 27.76 26.25 3.85
CA ASN A 56 27.11 24.94 3.68
C ASN A 56 25.59 25.02 3.92
N ALA A 57 24.92 25.84 3.12
CA ALA A 57 23.50 26.10 3.11
C ALA A 57 22.75 25.00 2.34
N VAL A 58 22.68 23.82 2.95
CA VAL A 58 21.63 22.83 2.65
C VAL A 58 20.30 23.60 2.62
N GLY A 59 19.56 23.55 1.50
CA GLY A 59 18.44 24.44 1.26
C GLY A 59 17.36 24.39 2.34
N VAL A 60 17.43 25.33 3.29
CA VAL A 60 16.71 25.33 4.57
C VAL A 60 15.24 25.74 4.45
N PHE A 61 14.46 25.49 5.50
CA PHE A 61 13.06 25.90 5.62
C PHE A 61 12.94 27.43 5.72
N THR A 62 12.88 28.11 4.56
CA THR A 62 12.73 29.57 4.53
C THR A 62 11.37 30.02 5.07
N PRO A 63 11.22 31.26 5.58
CA PRO A 63 9.90 31.80 5.95
C PRO A 63 8.86 31.74 4.82
N LYS A 64 9.30 31.86 3.55
CA LYS A 64 8.43 31.67 2.37
C LYS A 64 8.00 30.20 2.21
N SER A 65 8.85 29.24 2.56
CA SER A 65 8.48 27.81 2.63
C SER A 65 7.51 27.53 3.77
N ALA A 66 7.67 28.22 4.92
CA ALA A 66 6.76 28.11 6.05
C ALA A 66 5.36 28.64 5.70
N ALA A 67 5.27 29.83 5.09
CA ALA A 67 4.00 30.38 4.61
C ALA A 67 3.29 29.47 3.59
N ILE A 68 4.03 28.90 2.63
CA ILE A 68 3.48 27.93 1.67
C ILE A 68 3.01 26.64 2.37
N PHE A 69 3.75 26.15 3.37
CA PHE A 69 3.34 24.97 4.13
C PHE A 69 2.09 25.22 4.98
N ILE A 70 1.98 26.39 5.62
CA ILE A 70 0.79 26.80 6.38
C ILE A 70 -0.40 26.93 5.42
N ALA A 71 -0.24 27.60 4.28
CA ALA A 71 -1.29 27.72 3.27
C ALA A 71 -1.75 26.35 2.72
N ALA A 72 -0.81 25.43 2.48
CA ALA A 72 -1.13 24.06 2.08
C ALA A 72 -1.85 23.28 3.21
N GLY A 73 -1.44 23.45 4.47
CA GLY A 73 -2.11 22.86 5.64
C GLY A 73 -3.52 23.39 5.85
N VAL A 74 -3.75 24.69 5.65
CA VAL A 74 -5.08 25.32 5.68
C VAL A 74 -5.94 24.84 4.50
N GLY A 75 -5.38 24.76 3.29
CA GLY A 75 -6.06 24.20 2.12
C GLY A 75 -6.46 22.73 2.32
N LEU A 76 -5.56 21.91 2.87
CA LEU A 76 -5.84 20.53 3.26
C LEU A 76 -6.91 20.46 4.37
N PHE A 77 -6.88 21.36 5.37
CA PHE A 77 -7.91 21.41 6.41
C PHE A 77 -9.30 21.72 5.85
N PHE A 78 -9.42 22.69 4.94
CA PHE A 78 -10.70 22.98 4.28
C PHE A 78 -11.14 21.86 3.32
N TYR A 79 -10.21 21.28 2.57
CA TYR A 79 -10.48 20.13 1.71
C TYR A 79 -10.96 18.90 2.51
N PHE A 80 -10.32 18.57 3.64
CA PHE A 80 -10.75 17.47 4.52
C PHE A 80 -12.00 17.80 5.36
N ARG A 81 -12.30 19.09 5.62
CA ARG A 81 -13.61 19.52 6.14
C ARG A 81 -14.72 19.23 5.13
N TYR A 82 -14.49 19.57 3.86
CA TYR A 82 -15.41 19.28 2.75
C TYR A 82 -15.55 17.78 2.48
N GLU A 83 -14.44 17.04 2.43
CA GLU A 83 -14.44 15.57 2.31
C GLU A 83 -15.21 14.92 3.47
N LYS A 84 -15.04 15.40 4.71
CA LYS A 84 -15.77 14.87 5.87
C LYS A 84 -17.28 15.17 5.81
N ALA A 85 -17.69 16.32 5.29
CA ALA A 85 -19.11 16.60 5.04
C ALA A 85 -19.67 15.66 3.96
N GLN A 86 -19.00 15.58 2.81
CA GLN A 86 -19.32 14.64 1.73
C GLN A 86 -19.36 13.17 2.17
N GLN A 87 -18.49 12.74 3.10
CA GLN A 87 -18.49 11.39 3.66
C GLN A 87 -19.58 11.19 4.72
N LEU A 88 -20.05 12.24 5.40
CA LEU A 88 -21.20 12.16 6.32
C LEU A 88 -22.50 12.05 5.51
N GLU A 89 -22.75 13.00 4.60
CA GLU A 89 -23.89 12.99 3.68
C GLU A 89 -24.00 11.64 2.94
N ARG A 90 -22.87 11.14 2.41
CA ARG A 90 -22.81 9.86 1.70
C ARG A 90 -22.96 8.65 2.61
N ARG A 91 -22.54 8.72 3.88
CA ARG A 91 -22.80 7.66 4.87
C ARG A 91 -24.21 7.69 5.45
N GLU A 92 -24.87 8.83 5.43
CA GLU A 92 -26.30 8.95 5.76
C GLU A 92 -27.14 8.41 4.60
N GLN A 93 -26.82 8.78 3.36
CA GLN A 93 -27.38 8.17 2.14
C GLN A 93 -27.11 6.67 2.07
N GLU A 94 -25.88 6.21 2.29
CA GLU A 94 -25.57 4.78 2.34
C GLU A 94 -26.17 4.08 3.56
N ARG A 95 -26.40 4.73 4.70
CA ARG A 95 -27.14 4.12 5.83
C ARG A 95 -28.63 3.99 5.51
N ALA A 96 -29.19 4.91 4.71
CA ALA A 96 -30.53 4.80 4.17
C ALA A 96 -30.64 3.79 3.00
N SER A 97 -29.55 3.52 2.26
CA SER A 97 -29.56 2.64 1.08
C SER A 97 -28.88 1.27 1.26
N LYS A 98 -28.14 1.04 2.35
CA LYS A 98 -27.52 -0.27 2.67
C LYS A 98 -28.58 -1.20 3.26
N SER A 99 -29.40 -1.77 2.38
CA SER A 99 -30.04 -3.06 2.66
C SER A 99 -28.94 -4.05 3.00
N TYR A 100 -28.87 -4.48 4.26
CA TYR A 100 -28.08 -5.64 4.63
C TYR A 100 -28.63 -6.85 3.85
N GLY A 101 -27.74 -7.73 3.36
CA GLY A 101 -28.18 -8.92 2.63
C GLY A 101 -29.11 -9.76 3.52
N ARG A 102 -30.37 -9.94 3.10
CA ARG A 102 -31.46 -10.42 3.96
C ARG A 102 -31.02 -11.64 4.79
N PRO A 103 -31.00 -11.55 6.14
CA PRO A 103 -30.57 -12.65 6.97
C PRO A 103 -31.50 -13.86 6.77
N GLN A 104 -30.93 -15.06 6.73
CA GLN A 104 -31.72 -16.29 6.78
C GLN A 104 -32.34 -16.42 8.18
N LEU A 105 -33.62 -16.07 8.25
CA LEU A 105 -34.55 -16.20 9.37
C LEU A 105 -35.76 -17.01 8.88
N GLY A 106 -36.34 -17.78 9.80
CA GLY A 106 -37.32 -18.81 9.47
C GLY A 106 -36.68 -20.17 9.16
N GLY A 107 -37.52 -21.16 8.91
CA GLY A 107 -37.14 -22.58 8.78
C GLY A 107 -38.30 -23.48 9.16
N PRO A 108 -38.14 -24.81 9.07
CA PRO A 108 -39.24 -25.73 9.34
C PRO A 108 -39.65 -25.74 10.82
N PHE A 109 -40.96 -25.72 11.08
CA PHE A 109 -41.52 -25.79 12.43
C PHE A 109 -42.87 -26.53 12.45
N SER A 110 -43.32 -26.93 13.64
CA SER A 110 -44.65 -27.48 13.85
C SER A 110 -45.19 -27.02 15.20
N LEU A 111 -46.35 -26.38 15.18
CA LEU A 111 -47.09 -25.85 16.33
C LEU A 111 -48.58 -26.20 16.19
N LEU A 112 -49.39 -25.89 17.20
CA LEU A 112 -50.83 -26.13 17.22
C LEU A 112 -51.61 -24.81 17.19
N THR A 113 -52.69 -24.79 16.40
CA THR A 113 -53.70 -23.72 16.37
C THR A 113 -54.67 -23.82 17.56
N PRO A 114 -55.56 -22.84 17.81
CA PRO A 114 -56.52 -22.88 18.93
C PRO A 114 -57.52 -24.04 18.86
N ASP A 115 -57.82 -24.50 17.65
CA ASP A 115 -58.65 -25.68 17.31
C ASP A 115 -57.84 -27.00 17.24
N GLY A 116 -56.57 -26.97 17.66
CA GLY A 116 -55.73 -28.16 17.83
C GLY A 116 -55.16 -28.74 16.53
N GLN A 117 -55.22 -28.01 15.42
CA GLN A 117 -54.66 -28.46 14.14
C GLN A 117 -53.16 -28.16 14.06
N PRO A 118 -52.36 -29.01 13.38
CA PRO A 118 -50.94 -28.74 13.16
C PRO A 118 -50.74 -27.60 12.15
N PHE A 119 -49.86 -26.66 12.49
CA PHE A 119 -49.46 -25.53 11.65
C PHE A 119 -47.94 -25.50 11.50
N THR A 120 -47.48 -25.31 10.27
CA THR A 120 -46.08 -25.41 9.85
C THR A 120 -45.67 -24.20 8.99
N GLU A 121 -44.40 -24.10 8.61
CA GLU A 121 -43.93 -23.06 7.68
C GLU A 121 -44.60 -23.14 6.29
N GLN A 122 -45.09 -24.32 5.88
CA GLN A 122 -45.85 -24.49 4.64
C GLN A 122 -47.18 -23.72 4.66
N ASN A 123 -47.76 -23.52 5.85
CA ASN A 123 -49.02 -22.78 6.02
C ASN A 123 -48.86 -21.25 5.91
N LEU A 124 -47.62 -20.74 5.80
CA LEU A 124 -47.30 -19.34 5.54
C LEU A 124 -47.19 -19.02 4.03
N LEU A 125 -47.14 -20.06 3.17
CA LEU A 125 -46.94 -19.89 1.73
C LEU A 125 -48.18 -19.33 1.03
N GLY A 126 -47.96 -18.51 -0.01
CA GLY A 126 -49.03 -17.89 -0.78
C GLY A 126 -49.66 -16.64 -0.13
N LYS A 127 -49.20 -16.23 1.07
CA LYS A 127 -49.63 -15.00 1.75
C LYS A 127 -48.44 -14.23 2.32
N TRP A 128 -48.63 -12.92 2.51
CA TRP A 128 -47.70 -12.08 3.25
C TRP A 128 -47.91 -12.30 4.75
N SER A 129 -46.93 -12.86 5.45
CA SER A 129 -47.11 -13.22 6.86
C SER A 129 -46.44 -12.20 7.79
N LEU A 130 -47.18 -11.70 8.78
CA LEU A 130 -46.67 -10.85 9.86
C LEU A 130 -46.54 -11.70 11.12
N VAL A 131 -45.33 -12.18 11.41
CA VAL A 131 -45.08 -13.12 12.52
C VAL A 131 -44.59 -12.36 13.74
N TYR A 132 -45.31 -12.43 14.85
CA TYR A 132 -44.93 -11.86 16.14
C TYR A 132 -44.78 -12.96 17.20
N PHE A 133 -43.84 -12.77 18.12
CA PHE A 133 -43.57 -13.68 19.24
C PHE A 133 -43.90 -12.96 20.55
N GLY A 134 -44.75 -13.57 21.38
CA GLY A 134 -45.26 -12.95 22.61
C GLY A 134 -45.95 -13.94 23.54
N PHE A 135 -46.67 -13.46 24.55
CA PHE A 135 -47.40 -14.34 25.49
C PHE A 135 -48.62 -13.63 26.09
N THR A 136 -49.69 -14.39 26.41
CA THR A 136 -50.98 -13.79 26.85
C THR A 136 -50.99 -13.28 28.30
N ASN A 137 -49.83 -13.28 28.97
CA ASN A 137 -49.65 -12.78 30.33
C ASN A 137 -48.64 -11.61 30.40
N CYS A 138 -48.32 -11.01 29.25
CA CYS A 138 -47.54 -9.78 29.15
C CYS A 138 -48.42 -8.58 29.54
N PRO A 139 -47.98 -7.68 30.43
CA PRO A 139 -48.82 -6.59 30.94
C PRO A 139 -49.11 -5.51 29.89
N ASP A 140 -48.07 -5.01 29.20
CA ASP A 140 -48.17 -3.79 28.38
C ASP A 140 -47.72 -3.98 26.92
N ILE A 141 -46.55 -4.62 26.69
CA ILE A 141 -45.87 -4.58 25.38
C ILE A 141 -46.55 -5.45 24.31
N CYS A 142 -46.98 -6.68 24.64
CA CYS A 142 -47.65 -7.53 23.66
C CYS A 142 -49.04 -6.97 23.23
N PRO A 143 -49.87 -6.42 24.14
CA PRO A 143 -51.05 -5.64 23.73
C PRO A 143 -50.71 -4.48 22.78
N GLU A 144 -49.73 -3.63 23.13
CA GLU A 144 -49.33 -2.47 22.31
C GLU A 144 -48.90 -2.87 20.90
N GLU A 145 -48.06 -3.91 20.75
CA GLU A 145 -47.63 -4.39 19.43
C GLU A 145 -48.76 -5.04 18.63
N LEU A 146 -49.72 -5.71 19.27
CA LEU A 146 -50.87 -6.33 18.60
C LEU A 146 -51.91 -5.29 18.14
N ASP A 147 -52.15 -4.23 18.91
CA ASP A 147 -52.93 -3.07 18.49
C ASP A 147 -52.25 -2.35 17.31
N LYS A 148 -50.91 -2.17 17.37
CA LYS A 148 -50.12 -1.58 16.29
C LYS A 148 -50.21 -2.40 15.01
N VAL A 149 -50.07 -3.74 15.09
CA VAL A 149 -50.23 -4.64 13.94
C VAL A 149 -51.67 -4.63 13.41
N THR A 150 -52.69 -4.54 14.27
CA THR A 150 -54.10 -4.39 13.86
C THR A 150 -54.33 -3.11 13.06
N ALA A 151 -53.84 -1.97 13.56
CA ALA A 151 -53.94 -0.69 12.86
C ALA A 151 -53.17 -0.65 11.53
N VAL A 152 -52.10 -1.43 11.39
CA VAL A 152 -51.40 -1.64 10.11
C VAL A 152 -52.25 -2.49 9.16
N LEU A 153 -52.80 -3.62 9.64
CA LEU A 153 -53.62 -4.55 8.85
C LEU A 153 -54.85 -3.88 8.23
N ASP A 154 -55.58 -3.06 8.99
CA ASP A 154 -56.77 -2.35 8.50
C ASP A 154 -56.49 -1.44 7.29
N VAL A 155 -55.26 -0.90 7.20
CA VAL A 155 -54.83 -0.06 6.06
C VAL A 155 -54.35 -0.92 4.90
N ILE A 156 -53.44 -1.87 5.13
CA ILE A 156 -52.87 -2.68 4.04
C ILE A 156 -53.87 -3.67 3.43
N GLU A 157 -54.81 -4.22 4.20
CA GLU A 157 -55.89 -5.07 3.67
C GLU A 157 -56.89 -4.28 2.81
N LYS A 158 -57.04 -2.97 3.06
CA LYS A 158 -57.88 -2.08 2.26
C LYS A 158 -57.22 -1.71 0.93
N ASP A 159 -55.92 -1.41 0.94
CA ASP A 159 -55.19 -0.91 -0.23
C ASP A 159 -54.61 -2.04 -1.12
N HIS A 160 -54.42 -3.25 -0.58
CA HIS A 160 -53.90 -4.42 -1.31
C HIS A 160 -54.77 -5.69 -1.23
N GLY A 161 -55.88 -5.66 -0.49
CA GLY A 161 -56.76 -6.81 -0.29
C GLY A 161 -56.28 -7.76 0.82
N LYS A 162 -57.11 -8.78 1.13
CA LYS A 162 -56.86 -9.76 2.21
C LYS A 162 -55.81 -10.82 1.84
N ILE A 163 -54.61 -10.37 1.46
CA ILE A 163 -53.44 -11.19 1.11
C ILE A 163 -52.46 -11.40 2.29
N PHE A 164 -52.77 -10.80 3.44
CA PHE A 164 -51.95 -10.84 4.64
C PHE A 164 -52.40 -11.95 5.61
N GLN A 165 -51.48 -12.40 6.45
CA GLN A 165 -51.72 -13.37 7.51
C GLN A 165 -50.92 -12.98 8.76
N PRO A 166 -51.53 -12.34 9.76
CA PRO A 166 -50.89 -12.11 11.04
C PRO A 166 -50.83 -13.41 11.85
N VAL A 167 -49.67 -13.71 12.42
CA VAL A 167 -49.38 -14.96 13.13
C VAL A 167 -48.74 -14.62 14.49
N PHE A 168 -49.35 -15.09 15.56
CA PHE A 168 -48.86 -14.91 16.93
C PHE A 168 -48.31 -16.24 17.44
N ILE A 169 -47.03 -16.29 17.82
CA ILE A 169 -46.38 -17.49 18.37
C ILE A 169 -46.15 -17.28 19.87
N SER A 170 -46.72 -18.16 20.70
CA SER A 170 -46.50 -18.10 22.15
C SER A 170 -45.07 -18.49 22.52
N VAL A 171 -44.43 -17.68 23.36
CA VAL A 171 -43.14 -17.99 24.03
C VAL A 171 -43.29 -18.49 25.47
N ASP A 172 -44.53 -18.63 25.96
CA ASP A 172 -44.85 -19.05 27.34
C ASP A 172 -45.73 -20.32 27.41
N PRO A 173 -45.25 -21.47 26.91
CA PRO A 173 -46.05 -22.70 26.77
C PRO A 173 -46.47 -23.36 28.09
N ALA A 174 -46.10 -22.80 29.25
CA ALA A 174 -46.60 -23.25 30.55
C ALA A 174 -47.91 -22.53 30.95
N ARG A 175 -48.12 -21.27 30.56
CA ARG A 175 -49.35 -20.49 30.85
C ARG A 175 -50.29 -20.34 29.66
N ASP A 176 -49.76 -20.32 28.44
CA ASP A 176 -50.54 -20.14 27.21
C ASP A 176 -51.04 -21.49 26.68
N THR A 177 -52.33 -21.77 26.86
CA THR A 177 -53.01 -22.89 26.20
C THR A 177 -53.59 -22.45 24.83
N PRO A 178 -53.83 -23.37 23.89
CA PRO A 178 -54.44 -23.04 22.59
C PRO A 178 -55.77 -22.27 22.73
N ALA A 179 -56.61 -22.66 23.70
CA ALA A 179 -57.86 -21.97 24.01
C ALA A 179 -57.65 -20.56 24.59
N ARG A 180 -56.64 -20.37 25.45
CA ARG A 180 -56.31 -19.05 26.04
C ARG A 180 -55.78 -18.09 24.98
N VAL A 181 -54.86 -18.54 24.12
CA VAL A 181 -54.35 -17.75 22.99
C VAL A 181 -55.46 -17.44 21.98
N GLY A 182 -56.31 -18.42 21.65
CA GLY A 182 -57.47 -18.24 20.78
C GLY A 182 -58.62 -17.42 21.38
N GLN A 183 -58.59 -17.11 22.68
CA GLN A 183 -59.44 -16.10 23.29
C GLN A 183 -58.79 -14.72 23.23
N TYR A 184 -57.54 -14.60 23.71
CA TYR A 184 -56.77 -13.35 23.75
C TYR A 184 -56.70 -12.64 22.39
N LEU A 185 -56.49 -13.38 21.29
CA LEU A 185 -56.36 -12.79 19.96
C LEU A 185 -57.68 -12.26 19.35
N LYS A 186 -58.84 -12.58 19.93
CA LYS A 186 -60.15 -12.08 19.46
C LYS A 186 -60.35 -10.60 19.78
N ASP A 187 -59.69 -10.11 20.82
CA ASP A 187 -59.84 -8.73 21.29
C ASP A 187 -59.06 -7.74 20.39
N PHE A 188 -58.20 -8.24 19.49
CA PHE A 188 -57.39 -7.46 18.53
C PHE A 188 -57.96 -7.52 17.10
N HIS A 189 -57.74 -8.63 16.35
CA HIS A 189 -58.21 -8.74 14.97
C HIS A 189 -58.54 -10.17 14.53
N SER A 190 -59.64 -10.35 13.79
CA SER A 190 -60.18 -11.66 13.43
C SER A 190 -59.31 -12.51 12.49
N SER A 191 -58.26 -11.95 11.87
CA SER A 191 -57.34 -12.71 11.00
C SER A 191 -56.10 -13.27 11.71
N PHE A 192 -55.91 -13.01 13.01
CA PHE A 192 -54.79 -13.56 13.79
C PHE A 192 -54.84 -15.08 13.91
N VAL A 193 -53.75 -15.75 13.48
CA VAL A 193 -53.51 -17.16 13.76
C VAL A 193 -52.60 -17.29 14.97
N GLY A 194 -53.17 -17.70 16.11
CA GLY A 194 -52.43 -17.99 17.33
C GLY A 194 -51.84 -19.40 17.32
N LEU A 195 -50.56 -19.54 17.67
CA LEU A 195 -49.81 -20.78 17.64
C LEU A 195 -49.16 -21.08 19.00
N VAL A 196 -49.33 -22.31 19.48
CA VAL A 196 -48.83 -22.83 20.75
C VAL A 196 -48.08 -24.15 20.52
N GLY A 197 -47.05 -24.44 21.31
CA GLY A 197 -46.30 -25.70 21.20
C GLY A 197 -45.80 -26.20 22.54
N SER A 198 -45.07 -27.33 22.55
CA SER A 198 -44.27 -27.69 23.73
C SER A 198 -43.10 -26.72 23.91
N TYR A 199 -42.42 -26.78 25.05
CA TYR A 199 -41.22 -25.99 25.29
C TYR A 199 -40.12 -26.26 24.26
N GLU A 200 -39.94 -27.50 23.81
CA GLU A 200 -38.99 -27.86 22.75
C GLU A 200 -39.40 -27.28 21.38
N ALA A 201 -40.69 -27.35 21.03
CA ALA A 201 -41.20 -26.82 19.77
C ALA A 201 -41.07 -25.28 19.71
N THR A 202 -41.50 -24.61 20.78
CA THR A 202 -41.34 -23.16 20.99
C THR A 202 -39.87 -22.75 20.88
N LYS A 203 -38.96 -23.48 21.56
CA LYS A 203 -37.52 -23.24 21.49
C LYS A 203 -36.93 -23.47 20.10
N ALA A 204 -37.43 -24.45 19.34
CA ALA A 204 -36.99 -24.72 17.98
C ALA A 204 -37.39 -23.59 17.01
N VAL A 205 -38.65 -23.14 17.06
CA VAL A 205 -39.11 -22.02 16.20
C VAL A 205 -38.44 -20.71 16.59
N CYS A 206 -38.30 -20.41 17.89
CA CYS A 206 -37.56 -19.21 18.34
C CYS A 206 -36.12 -19.20 17.81
N LYS A 207 -35.44 -20.36 17.83
CA LYS A 207 -34.09 -20.50 17.25
C LYS A 207 -34.07 -20.26 15.73
N ALA A 208 -35.08 -20.71 14.99
CA ALA A 208 -35.17 -20.50 13.53
C ALA A 208 -35.38 -19.02 13.15
N TYR A 209 -36.17 -18.28 13.94
CA TYR A 209 -36.38 -16.83 13.78
C TYR A 209 -35.35 -15.97 14.55
N ARG A 210 -34.40 -16.60 15.25
CA ARG A 210 -33.38 -15.98 16.13
C ARG A 210 -33.95 -15.12 17.27
N VAL A 211 -35.17 -15.42 17.69
CA VAL A 211 -35.83 -14.86 18.87
C VAL A 211 -35.17 -15.38 20.14
N TYR A 212 -34.76 -14.46 21.01
CA TYR A 212 -34.44 -14.76 22.41
C TYR A 212 -35.73 -14.87 23.23
N PHE A 213 -35.77 -15.78 24.18
CA PHE A 213 -36.80 -15.87 25.22
C PHE A 213 -36.23 -16.48 26.50
N SER A 214 -36.75 -16.11 27.69
CA SER A 214 -36.20 -16.50 29.00
C SER A 214 -37.00 -17.54 29.77
N THR A 215 -38.12 -18.05 29.24
CA THR A 215 -39.06 -18.94 29.92
C THR A 215 -38.37 -20.21 30.47
N PRO A 216 -38.52 -20.55 31.77
CA PRO A 216 -37.95 -21.79 32.32
C PRO A 216 -38.58 -23.05 31.73
N PRO A 217 -37.82 -24.15 31.49
CA PRO A 217 -38.37 -25.39 30.92
C PRO A 217 -39.47 -26.06 31.77
N ASN A 218 -39.38 -25.89 33.09
CA ASN A 218 -40.27 -26.49 34.09
C ASN A 218 -40.99 -25.41 34.90
N ALA A 219 -41.43 -24.33 34.25
CA ALA A 219 -42.17 -23.27 34.93
C ALA A 219 -43.53 -23.78 35.45
N ASP A 220 -43.91 -23.42 36.68
CA ASP A 220 -45.25 -23.70 37.23
C ASP A 220 -46.27 -22.77 36.56
N PRO A 221 -47.32 -23.28 35.90
CA PRO A 221 -48.39 -22.45 35.31
C PRO A 221 -49.06 -21.46 36.28
N ASN A 222 -48.98 -21.72 37.59
CA ASN A 222 -49.55 -20.89 38.65
C ASN A 222 -48.47 -20.11 39.43
N GLY A 223 -47.20 -20.27 39.06
CA GLY A 223 -46.07 -19.63 39.71
C GLY A 223 -45.80 -18.21 39.19
N ASP A 224 -45.20 -17.39 40.05
CA ASP A 224 -44.70 -16.07 39.67
C ASP A 224 -43.33 -16.19 38.98
N TYR A 225 -43.31 -16.02 37.66
CA TYR A 225 -42.10 -15.96 36.85
C TYR A 225 -42.24 -14.99 35.67
N LEU A 226 -41.14 -14.29 35.41
CA LEU A 226 -40.99 -13.33 34.32
C LEU A 226 -40.60 -14.04 33.01
N VAL A 227 -41.12 -13.51 31.90
CA VAL A 227 -40.78 -13.92 30.54
C VAL A 227 -40.27 -12.68 29.80
N ASP A 228 -38.97 -12.64 29.55
CA ASP A 228 -38.31 -11.72 28.63
C ASP A 228 -38.25 -12.37 27.24
N HIS A 229 -38.45 -11.60 26.17
CA HIS A 229 -38.36 -12.06 24.79
C HIS A 229 -38.04 -10.95 23.80
N SER A 230 -37.65 -11.33 22.58
CA SER A 230 -37.45 -10.37 21.48
C SER A 230 -38.79 -9.83 20.96
N ILE A 231 -38.93 -8.51 20.93
CA ILE A 231 -40.15 -7.77 20.57
C ILE A 231 -40.11 -7.26 19.12
N PHE A 232 -39.97 -8.19 18.17
CA PHE A 232 -39.94 -7.90 16.73
C PHE A 232 -41.13 -8.55 16.01
N VAL A 233 -41.74 -7.78 15.09
CA VAL A 233 -42.69 -8.27 14.08
C VAL A 233 -41.92 -8.57 12.79
N TYR A 234 -41.91 -9.82 12.35
CA TYR A 234 -41.20 -10.28 11.15
C TYR A 234 -42.14 -10.32 9.94
N LEU A 235 -41.78 -9.60 8.87
CA LEU A 235 -42.45 -9.67 7.57
C LEU A 235 -41.87 -10.81 6.73
N MET A 236 -42.73 -11.71 6.26
CA MET A 236 -42.39 -12.84 5.40
C MET A 236 -43.12 -12.72 4.05
N ASP A 237 -42.42 -13.02 2.96
CA ASP A 237 -43.00 -13.01 1.60
C ASP A 237 -43.88 -14.25 1.33
N PRO A 238 -44.70 -14.25 0.26
CA PRO A 238 -45.52 -15.41 -0.12
C PRO A 238 -44.73 -16.66 -0.57
N GLN A 239 -43.40 -16.65 -0.48
CA GLN A 239 -42.51 -17.79 -0.68
C GLN A 239 -41.90 -18.28 0.65
N GLY A 240 -42.38 -17.75 1.78
CA GLY A 240 -41.95 -18.13 3.14
C GLY A 240 -40.57 -17.57 3.52
N LYS A 241 -40.06 -16.56 2.82
CA LYS A 241 -38.76 -15.96 3.10
C LYS A 241 -38.90 -14.69 3.92
N PHE A 242 -37.93 -14.47 4.80
CA PHE A 242 -37.79 -13.21 5.52
C PHE A 242 -37.59 -12.02 4.56
N VAL A 243 -38.24 -10.90 4.90
CA VAL A 243 -38.16 -9.62 4.20
C VAL A 243 -37.55 -8.56 5.10
N GLU A 244 -38.21 -8.23 6.22
CA GLU A 244 -37.83 -7.16 7.14
C GLU A 244 -38.35 -7.44 8.56
N ALA A 245 -37.71 -6.87 9.59
CA ALA A 245 -38.10 -7.01 11.00
C ALA A 245 -38.35 -5.64 11.66
N PHE A 246 -39.60 -5.37 12.03
CA PHE A 246 -40.00 -4.14 12.70
C PHE A 246 -39.88 -4.32 14.22
N GLY A 247 -39.16 -3.42 14.90
CA GLY A 247 -39.08 -3.37 16.37
C GLY A 247 -40.07 -2.38 16.97
N GLN A 248 -40.30 -2.47 18.29
CA GLN A 248 -41.27 -1.64 19.03
C GLN A 248 -41.25 -0.14 18.65
N SER A 249 -40.06 0.46 18.52
CA SER A 249 -39.91 1.89 18.23
C SER A 249 -40.31 2.35 16.82
N VAL A 250 -40.54 1.43 15.88
CA VAL A 250 -40.97 1.76 14.51
C VAL A 250 -42.45 2.15 14.51
N GLN A 251 -42.80 3.27 13.86
CA GLN A 251 -44.18 3.77 13.85
C GLN A 251 -45.02 3.00 12.82
N LYS A 252 -46.34 2.95 13.04
CA LYS A 252 -47.26 2.21 12.15
C LYS A 252 -47.25 2.76 10.73
N GLU A 253 -47.05 4.07 10.56
CA GLU A 253 -46.91 4.74 9.27
C GLU A 253 -45.70 4.21 8.48
N ASP A 254 -44.53 4.10 9.13
CA ASP A 254 -43.31 3.53 8.53
C ASP A 254 -43.53 2.07 8.08
N ILE A 255 -44.26 1.29 8.88
CA ILE A 255 -44.58 -0.12 8.61
C ILE A 255 -45.53 -0.23 7.39
N ILE A 256 -46.57 0.61 7.33
CA ILE A 256 -47.51 0.66 6.20
C ILE A 256 -46.78 1.02 4.90
N GLU A 257 -45.95 2.07 4.91
CA GLU A 257 -45.16 2.50 3.74
C GLU A 257 -44.23 1.37 3.28
N LYS A 258 -43.46 0.76 4.20
CA LYS A 258 -42.51 -0.30 3.87
C LYS A 258 -43.18 -1.58 3.36
N ILE A 259 -44.36 -1.95 3.89
CA ILE A 259 -45.15 -3.07 3.36
C ILE A 259 -45.66 -2.73 1.96
N GLY A 260 -46.20 -1.52 1.74
CA GLY A 260 -46.71 -1.08 0.44
C GLY A 260 -45.64 -1.10 -0.66
N GLU A 261 -44.46 -0.52 -0.39
CA GLU A 261 -43.30 -0.61 -1.28
C GLU A 261 -42.99 -2.06 -1.65
N THR A 262 -42.82 -2.93 -0.65
CA THR A 262 -42.38 -4.32 -0.86
C THR A 262 -43.44 -5.15 -1.61
N VAL A 263 -44.73 -4.88 -1.37
CA VAL A 263 -45.84 -5.54 -2.08
C VAL A 263 -45.89 -5.14 -3.55
N GLU A 264 -45.67 -3.85 -3.88
CA GLU A 264 -45.60 -3.41 -5.28
C GLU A 264 -44.30 -3.83 -5.98
N GLU A 265 -43.16 -3.83 -5.29
CA GLU A 265 -41.90 -4.43 -5.81
C GLU A 265 -42.10 -5.91 -6.16
N TRP A 266 -42.71 -6.69 -5.27
CA TRP A 266 -42.98 -8.11 -5.50
C TRP A 266 -43.99 -8.34 -6.63
N LYS A 267 -45.02 -7.49 -6.76
CA LYS A 267 -45.94 -7.50 -7.91
C LYS A 267 -45.21 -7.19 -9.22
N ALA A 268 -44.27 -6.25 -9.22
CA ALA A 268 -43.44 -5.94 -10.38
C ALA A 268 -42.51 -7.10 -10.75
N GLU A 269 -41.79 -7.70 -9.80
CA GLU A 269 -40.88 -8.84 -10.05
C GLU A 269 -41.62 -10.11 -10.50
N THR A 270 -42.81 -10.37 -9.98
CA THR A 270 -43.60 -11.56 -10.34
C THR A 270 -44.42 -11.34 -11.62
N GLY A 271 -45.02 -10.16 -11.80
CA GLY A 271 -45.79 -9.78 -12.99
C GLY A 271 -44.93 -9.57 -14.24
N SER A 272 -43.70 -9.05 -14.09
CA SER A 272 -42.78 -8.83 -15.23
C SER A 272 -42.24 -10.13 -15.87
N LYS A 273 -42.64 -11.33 -15.40
CA LYS A 273 -42.18 -12.61 -15.97
C LYS A 273 -42.68 -12.90 -17.39
N ASN A 274 -43.61 -12.10 -17.92
CA ASN A 274 -44.20 -12.28 -19.27
C ASN A 274 -43.80 -11.21 -20.31
N THR A 275 -42.84 -10.32 -20.06
CA THR A 275 -42.30 -9.43 -21.11
C THR A 275 -40.82 -9.09 -20.88
N PRO A 276 -39.92 -9.30 -21.86
CA PRO A 276 -38.49 -9.15 -21.66
C PRO A 276 -38.03 -7.69 -21.75
N LEU A 277 -38.07 -6.96 -20.63
CA LEU A 277 -37.34 -5.70 -20.50
C LEU A 277 -35.86 -5.93 -20.15
N MET A 278 -35.02 -5.05 -20.68
CA MET A 278 -33.59 -5.28 -20.86
C MET A 278 -32.80 -5.09 -19.56
N LYS A 279 -32.71 -6.14 -18.73
CA LYS A 279 -31.66 -6.21 -17.69
C LYS A 279 -30.29 -6.10 -18.37
N VAL A 280 -29.49 -5.12 -17.97
CA VAL A 280 -28.09 -5.00 -18.39
C VAL A 280 -27.28 -6.04 -17.63
N ASN A 281 -27.27 -7.27 -18.17
CA ASN A 281 -26.73 -8.43 -17.50
C ASN A 281 -25.20 -8.36 -17.33
N PHE A 282 -24.74 -7.89 -16.17
CA PHE A 282 -23.39 -8.18 -15.66
C PHE A 282 -23.11 -9.69 -15.53
N GLU A 283 -24.15 -10.53 -15.56
CA GLU A 283 -24.07 -11.99 -15.63
C GLU A 283 -23.45 -12.52 -16.94
N VAL A 284 -23.41 -11.73 -18.03
CA VAL A 284 -22.74 -12.15 -19.29
C VAL A 284 -21.24 -12.37 -19.10
N VAL A 285 -20.63 -11.76 -18.08
CA VAL A 285 -19.29 -12.12 -17.64
C VAL A 285 -19.33 -13.51 -16.98
N ASN A 286 -20.12 -13.69 -15.92
CA ASN A 286 -20.12 -14.91 -15.09
C ASN A 286 -20.54 -16.19 -15.82
N GLY A 287 -21.37 -16.11 -16.87
CA GLY A 287 -21.87 -17.28 -17.61
C GLY A 287 -20.81 -18.21 -18.19
N VAL A 288 -19.58 -17.72 -18.45
CA VAL A 288 -18.46 -18.53 -18.95
C VAL A 288 -17.68 -19.24 -17.83
N TYR A 289 -17.76 -18.75 -16.58
CA TYR A 289 -16.89 -19.18 -15.47
C TYR A 289 -17.28 -20.52 -14.84
N ILE A 290 -18.47 -21.05 -15.13
CA ILE A 290 -18.96 -22.33 -14.61
C ILE A 290 -18.34 -23.54 -15.35
N VAL A 291 -17.86 -23.34 -16.58
CA VAL A 291 -17.45 -24.42 -17.51
C VAL A 291 -16.17 -25.17 -17.08
N LEU A 292 -15.39 -24.63 -16.13
CA LEU A 292 -14.22 -25.28 -15.52
C LEU A 292 -14.33 -25.33 -13.98
N GLY A 293 -15.54 -25.62 -13.48
CA GLY A 293 -15.97 -25.41 -12.09
C GLY A 293 -15.22 -26.18 -10.99
N ILE A 294 -14.02 -25.72 -10.63
CA ILE A 294 -13.47 -25.81 -9.27
C ILE A 294 -12.96 -24.41 -8.90
N SER A 295 -13.64 -23.70 -8.00
CA SER A 295 -13.06 -22.46 -7.48
C SER A 295 -11.94 -22.80 -6.50
N MET A 296 -10.73 -22.30 -6.75
CA MET A 296 -9.60 -22.47 -5.83
C MET A 296 -9.86 -21.82 -4.46
N ASP A 297 -10.85 -20.93 -4.34
CA ASP A 297 -11.32 -20.40 -3.05
C ASP A 297 -11.57 -21.53 -2.02
N ALA A 298 -12.19 -22.63 -2.46
CA ALA A 298 -12.51 -23.80 -1.61
C ALA A 298 -11.27 -24.57 -1.12
N LEU A 299 -10.11 -24.43 -1.79
CA LEU A 299 -8.84 -25.02 -1.35
C LEU A 299 -8.18 -24.18 -0.24
N PHE A 300 -8.53 -22.89 -0.14
CA PHE A 300 -7.95 -21.95 0.81
C PHE A 300 -8.86 -21.67 2.01
N GLN A 301 -10.18 -21.78 1.85
CA GLN A 301 -11.16 -21.53 2.91
C GLN A 301 -10.85 -22.28 4.23
N PRO A 302 -10.55 -23.59 4.26
CA PRO A 302 -10.31 -24.30 5.52
C PRO A 302 -9.07 -23.81 6.28
N LEU A 303 -8.08 -23.25 5.57
CA LEU A 303 -6.89 -22.66 6.17
C LEU A 303 -7.14 -21.20 6.60
N ALA A 304 -7.96 -20.46 5.85
CA ALA A 304 -8.39 -19.11 6.21
C ALA A 304 -9.17 -19.11 7.53
N ASP A 305 -10.16 -19.99 7.64
CA ASP A 305 -11.00 -20.19 8.83
C ASP A 305 -10.15 -20.61 10.05
N LEU A 306 -9.21 -21.54 9.87
CA LEU A 306 -8.34 -22.08 10.92
C LEU A 306 -7.42 -21.01 11.56
N VAL A 307 -6.99 -20.00 10.79
CA VAL A 307 -6.05 -18.96 11.28
C VAL A 307 -6.70 -17.59 11.48
N GLY A 308 -8.00 -17.46 11.25
CA GLY A 308 -8.74 -16.19 11.37
C GLY A 308 -8.30 -15.12 10.36
N ALA A 309 -7.92 -15.52 9.15
CA ALA A 309 -7.48 -14.62 8.08
C ALA A 309 -8.43 -14.66 6.88
N SER A 310 -8.38 -13.63 6.03
CA SER A 310 -9.14 -13.63 4.78
C SER A 310 -8.57 -14.62 3.75
N VAL A 311 -9.45 -15.19 2.92
CA VAL A 311 -9.07 -16.08 1.80
C VAL A 311 -8.05 -15.42 0.87
N ASP A 312 -8.15 -14.11 0.66
CA ASP A 312 -7.23 -13.32 -0.17
C ASP A 312 -5.84 -13.16 0.44
N GLN A 313 -5.72 -13.02 1.77
CA GLN A 313 -4.43 -13.10 2.46
C GLN A 313 -3.80 -14.50 2.29
N ILE A 314 -4.59 -15.58 2.40
CA ILE A 314 -4.09 -16.95 2.19
C ILE A 314 -3.63 -17.17 0.74
N LYS A 315 -4.42 -16.73 -0.27
CA LYS A 315 -4.02 -16.76 -1.69
C LYS A 315 -2.72 -16.00 -1.95
N LEU A 316 -2.56 -14.81 -1.36
CA LEU A 316 -1.33 -14.03 -1.48
C LEU A 316 -0.14 -14.81 -0.91
N ILE A 317 -0.24 -15.30 0.32
CA ILE A 317 0.83 -16.08 0.97
C ILE A 317 1.18 -17.34 0.16
N PHE A 318 0.17 -18.04 -0.40
CA PHE A 318 0.40 -19.14 -1.33
C PHE A 318 1.22 -18.72 -2.56
N CYS A 319 0.88 -17.59 -3.20
CA CYS A 319 1.65 -17.05 -4.33
C CYS A 319 3.11 -16.73 -3.94
N LEU A 320 3.35 -16.19 -2.73
CA LEU A 320 4.71 -15.89 -2.27
C LEU A 320 5.53 -17.16 -1.98
N LEU A 321 4.89 -18.20 -1.42
CA LEU A 321 5.54 -19.47 -1.08
C LEU A 321 5.80 -20.35 -2.31
N ILE A 322 4.83 -20.46 -3.24
CA ILE A 322 5.00 -21.25 -4.47
C ILE A 322 6.05 -20.63 -5.42
N ALA A 323 6.37 -19.35 -5.27
CA ALA A 323 7.48 -18.71 -5.98
C ALA A 323 8.86 -19.32 -5.65
N TYR A 324 9.03 -20.01 -4.51
CA TYR A 324 10.29 -20.69 -4.16
C TYR A 324 10.59 -21.94 -5.02
N PRO A 325 9.70 -22.96 -5.12
CA PRO A 325 9.91 -24.06 -6.05
C PRO A 325 9.91 -23.60 -7.51
N LEU A 326 9.04 -22.65 -7.90
CA LEU A 326 9.02 -22.08 -9.25
C LEU A 326 10.34 -21.36 -9.58
N GLY A 327 10.94 -20.62 -8.64
CA GLY A 327 12.27 -20.03 -8.80
C GLY A 327 13.39 -21.07 -8.93
N SER A 328 13.22 -22.27 -8.34
CA SER A 328 14.12 -23.40 -8.57
C SER A 328 13.94 -24.05 -9.95
N ILE A 329 12.78 -23.90 -10.61
CA ILE A 329 12.55 -24.33 -11.99
C ILE A 329 13.11 -23.28 -12.97
N PHE A 330 12.83 -21.99 -12.74
CA PHE A 330 13.30 -20.86 -13.54
C PHE A 330 14.81 -20.93 -13.86
N ILE A 331 15.67 -21.21 -12.87
CA ILE A 331 17.12 -21.30 -13.07
C ILE A 331 17.60 -22.53 -13.84
N ARG A 332 16.72 -23.48 -14.18
CA ARG A 332 17.05 -24.63 -15.05
C ARG A 332 16.81 -24.33 -16.52
N ILE A 333 16.06 -23.27 -16.84
CA ILE A 333 15.92 -22.76 -18.20
C ILE A 333 17.27 -22.17 -18.61
N PRO A 334 17.92 -22.60 -19.73
CA PRO A 334 19.22 -22.08 -20.11
C PRO A 334 19.24 -20.56 -20.33
N SER A 335 20.31 -19.89 -19.92
CA SER A 335 20.55 -18.45 -20.19
C SER A 335 20.76 -18.14 -21.67
N SER A 336 21.08 -19.15 -22.49
CA SER A 336 21.07 -19.09 -23.96
C SER A 336 19.67 -19.06 -24.58
N GLN A 337 18.61 -19.26 -23.80
CA GLN A 337 17.21 -19.22 -24.23
C GLN A 337 16.40 -18.18 -23.43
N PRO A 338 16.78 -16.88 -23.51
CA PRO A 338 16.17 -15.82 -22.67
C PRO A 338 14.66 -15.68 -22.89
N ALA A 339 14.17 -15.93 -24.11
CA ALA A 339 12.75 -15.97 -24.44
C ALA A 339 11.95 -16.91 -23.53
N LEU A 340 12.46 -18.09 -23.19
CA LEU A 340 11.79 -19.03 -22.29
C LEU A 340 11.75 -18.51 -20.84
N ARG A 341 12.78 -17.78 -20.40
CA ARG A 341 12.80 -17.14 -19.06
C ARG A 341 11.79 -15.98 -18.97
N HIS A 342 11.61 -15.22 -20.05
CA HIS A 342 10.55 -14.21 -20.16
C HIS A 342 9.16 -14.86 -20.14
N LEU A 343 8.92 -15.86 -21.00
CA LEU A 343 7.65 -16.59 -21.06
C LEU A 343 7.30 -17.26 -19.72
N PHE A 344 8.24 -17.93 -19.06
CA PHE A 344 8.02 -18.52 -17.73
C PHE A 344 7.53 -17.48 -16.71
N SER A 345 8.11 -16.27 -16.73
CA SER A 345 7.70 -15.18 -15.83
C SER A 345 6.25 -14.76 -16.10
N ILE A 346 5.89 -14.58 -17.38
CA ILE A 346 4.54 -14.22 -17.81
C ILE A 346 3.54 -15.34 -17.46
N THR A 347 3.86 -16.60 -17.71
CA THR A 347 2.99 -17.75 -17.40
C THR A 347 2.72 -17.90 -15.91
N VAL A 348 3.73 -17.70 -15.04
CA VAL A 348 3.50 -17.73 -13.58
C VAL A 348 2.67 -16.52 -13.13
N ALA A 349 2.88 -15.33 -13.71
CA ALA A 349 2.02 -14.17 -13.42
C ALA A 349 0.56 -14.43 -13.85
N LEU A 350 0.33 -14.99 -15.04
CA LEU A 350 -1.01 -15.42 -15.47
C LEU A 350 -1.64 -16.42 -14.49
N PHE A 351 -0.87 -17.41 -14.02
CA PHE A 351 -1.34 -18.35 -12.99
C PHE A 351 -1.71 -17.67 -11.66
N PHE A 352 -0.95 -16.66 -11.22
CA PHE A 352 -1.31 -15.89 -10.03
C PHE A 352 -2.59 -15.07 -10.25
N PHE A 353 -2.68 -14.30 -11.34
CA PHE A 353 -3.83 -13.40 -11.57
C PHE A 353 -5.13 -14.14 -11.93
N PHE A 354 -5.09 -15.26 -12.68
CA PHE A 354 -6.29 -15.90 -13.23
C PHE A 354 -6.86 -16.96 -12.26
N PRO A 355 -6.32 -18.19 -12.14
CA PRO A 355 -6.93 -19.23 -11.30
C PRO A 355 -6.77 -19.01 -9.78
N VAL A 356 -5.68 -18.39 -9.32
CA VAL A 356 -5.44 -18.23 -7.87
C VAL A 356 -6.14 -16.99 -7.29
N LEU A 357 -5.88 -15.81 -7.85
CA LEU A 357 -6.41 -14.54 -7.32
C LEU A 357 -7.74 -14.11 -7.96
N ARG A 358 -8.11 -14.65 -9.14
CA ARG A 358 -9.32 -14.27 -9.90
C ARG A 358 -9.38 -12.77 -10.26
N LEU A 359 -8.22 -12.12 -10.37
CA LEU A 359 -8.03 -10.69 -10.62
C LEU A 359 -7.83 -10.38 -12.13
N TYR A 360 -8.75 -10.87 -12.96
CA TYR A 360 -8.70 -10.73 -14.43
C TYR A 360 -8.63 -9.25 -14.88
N SER A 361 -9.49 -8.39 -14.34
CA SER A 361 -9.51 -6.95 -14.66
C SER A 361 -8.19 -6.27 -14.28
N ALA A 362 -7.62 -6.60 -13.11
CA ALA A 362 -6.34 -6.09 -12.68
C ALA A 362 -5.22 -6.44 -13.67
N PHE A 363 -5.17 -7.70 -14.15
CA PHE A 363 -4.16 -8.09 -15.14
C PHE A 363 -4.21 -7.24 -16.42
N PHE A 364 -5.41 -7.00 -16.98
CA PHE A 364 -5.55 -6.18 -18.18
C PHE A 364 -5.23 -4.70 -17.94
N GLN A 365 -5.55 -4.15 -16.76
CA GLN A 365 -5.15 -2.80 -16.35
C GLN A 365 -3.61 -2.66 -16.21
N LEU A 366 -2.95 -3.64 -15.58
CA LEU A 366 -1.50 -3.70 -15.48
C LEU A 366 -0.87 -3.79 -16.89
N LEU A 367 -1.41 -4.66 -17.76
CA LEU A 367 -0.97 -4.81 -19.14
C LEU A 367 -1.13 -3.51 -19.94
N ALA A 368 -2.25 -2.79 -19.82
CA ALA A 368 -2.44 -1.49 -20.46
C ALA A 368 -1.38 -0.45 -20.01
N SER A 369 -1.03 -0.46 -18.72
CA SER A 369 0.03 0.39 -18.16
C SER A 369 1.41 0.05 -18.73
N ILE A 370 1.69 -1.25 -18.91
CA ILE A 370 2.93 -1.78 -19.48
C ILE A 370 3.04 -1.40 -20.96
N LEU A 371 2.02 -1.70 -21.76
CA LEU A 371 2.01 -1.42 -23.21
C LEU A 371 2.05 0.09 -23.49
N GLY A 372 1.25 0.88 -22.76
CA GLY A 372 1.29 2.34 -22.86
C GLY A 372 2.69 2.90 -22.56
N THR A 373 3.32 2.44 -21.47
CA THR A 373 4.71 2.82 -21.16
C THR A 373 5.69 2.41 -22.26
N TYR A 374 5.59 1.18 -22.75
CA TYR A 374 6.48 0.65 -23.79
C TYR A 374 6.40 1.46 -25.08
N TYR A 375 5.21 1.85 -25.53
CA TYR A 375 5.05 2.62 -26.75
C TYR A 375 5.33 4.13 -26.57
N ILE A 376 4.92 4.73 -25.44
CA ILE A 376 5.29 6.13 -25.11
C ILE A 376 6.82 6.26 -25.07
N ALA A 377 7.51 5.41 -24.33
CA ALA A 377 8.96 5.45 -24.24
C ALA A 377 9.67 5.05 -25.54
N ARG A 378 9.03 4.27 -26.42
CA ARG A 378 9.60 3.90 -27.74
C ARG A 378 9.56 5.08 -28.71
N TYR A 379 8.47 5.82 -28.75
CA TYR A 379 8.22 6.84 -29.78
C TYR A 379 8.52 8.27 -29.32
N ASP A 380 8.16 8.67 -28.09
CA ASP A 380 8.48 10.01 -27.59
C ASP A 380 9.99 10.13 -27.29
N GLN A 381 10.69 10.92 -28.12
CA GLN A 381 12.12 11.21 -27.96
C GLN A 381 12.40 12.46 -27.12
N THR A 382 11.38 13.16 -26.63
CA THR A 382 11.55 14.43 -25.91
C THR A 382 11.99 14.22 -24.45
N SER A 383 12.57 15.28 -23.87
CA SER A 383 12.87 15.36 -22.43
C SER A 383 11.63 15.31 -21.50
N ARG A 384 10.41 15.31 -22.06
CA ARG A 384 9.16 15.20 -21.31
C ARG A 384 8.70 13.75 -21.15
N MET A 385 9.20 12.82 -21.97
CA MET A 385 8.76 11.42 -22.00
C MET A 385 8.69 10.75 -20.60
N PRO A 386 9.70 10.86 -19.71
CA PRO A 386 9.62 10.23 -18.39
C PRO A 386 8.52 10.81 -17.50
N TRP A 387 8.22 12.11 -17.64
CA TRP A 387 7.12 12.76 -16.93
C TRP A 387 5.76 12.42 -17.53
N ILE A 388 5.67 12.19 -18.84
CA ILE A 388 4.45 11.73 -19.51
C ILE A 388 4.13 10.29 -19.06
N VAL A 389 5.12 9.39 -19.03
CA VAL A 389 4.96 8.04 -18.43
C VAL A 389 4.58 8.13 -16.95
N PHE A 390 5.22 9.02 -16.18
CA PHE A 390 4.88 9.22 -14.78
C PHE A 390 3.42 9.64 -14.60
N VAL A 391 2.94 10.65 -15.33
CA VAL A 391 1.54 11.12 -15.25
C VAL A 391 0.56 10.03 -15.73
N PHE A 392 0.88 9.29 -16.79
CA PHE A 392 0.05 8.19 -17.28
C PHE A 392 -0.11 7.07 -16.24
N VAL A 393 1.00 6.52 -15.75
CA VAL A 393 0.96 5.36 -14.84
C VAL A 393 0.50 5.75 -13.44
N MET A 394 0.96 6.89 -12.91
CA MET A 394 0.51 7.38 -11.60
C MET A 394 -0.94 7.88 -11.65
N GLY A 395 -1.38 8.49 -12.75
CA GLY A 395 -2.79 8.87 -12.94
C GLY A 395 -3.71 7.65 -12.94
N HIS A 396 -3.34 6.58 -13.64
CA HIS A 396 -4.06 5.31 -13.61
C HIS A 396 -4.09 4.66 -12.21
N LEU A 397 -2.97 4.68 -11.48
CA LEU A 397 -2.94 4.22 -10.08
C LEU A 397 -3.84 5.09 -9.17
N THR A 398 -3.91 6.41 -9.43
CA THR A 398 -4.79 7.33 -8.70
C THR A 398 -6.26 7.03 -8.96
N ILE A 399 -6.64 6.71 -10.21
CA ILE A 399 -8.00 6.27 -10.55
C ILE A 399 -8.39 5.01 -9.78
N ASN A 400 -7.49 4.04 -9.69
CA ASN A 400 -7.77 2.81 -8.92
C ASN A 400 -7.80 3.04 -7.41
N HIS A 401 -7.00 3.98 -6.87
CA HIS A 401 -7.13 4.44 -5.48
C HIS A 401 -8.46 5.17 -5.21
N ILE A 402 -9.00 5.91 -6.18
CA ILE A 402 -10.32 6.54 -6.09
C ILE A 402 -11.43 5.47 -6.10
N ILE A 403 -11.37 4.53 -7.05
CA ILE A 403 -12.29 3.37 -7.12
C ILE A 403 -12.28 2.60 -5.78
N ARG A 404 -11.09 2.29 -5.26
CA ARG A 404 -10.89 1.59 -3.99
C ARG A 404 -11.56 2.33 -2.81
N ALA A 405 -11.50 3.66 -2.79
CA ALA A 405 -12.15 4.49 -1.77
C ALA A 405 -13.68 4.56 -1.97
N MET A 406 -14.16 4.66 -3.22
CA MET A 406 -15.59 4.70 -3.54
C MET A 406 -16.35 3.41 -3.18
N TYR A 407 -15.68 2.26 -3.20
CA TYR A 407 -16.25 0.96 -2.82
C TYR A 407 -15.90 0.54 -1.38
N GLU A 408 -15.44 1.47 -0.51
CA GLU A 408 -15.01 1.23 0.89
C GLU A 408 -14.10 -0.01 1.09
N LEU A 409 -13.26 -0.37 0.10
CA LEU A 409 -12.57 -1.68 0.10
C LEU A 409 -11.55 -1.82 1.24
N SER A 410 -11.73 -2.87 2.05
CA SER A 410 -10.84 -3.23 3.17
C SER A 410 -9.39 -3.37 2.73
N TYR A 411 -8.44 -2.93 3.58
CA TYR A 411 -6.99 -3.11 3.38
C TYR A 411 -6.61 -4.58 3.09
N GLU A 412 -7.42 -5.52 3.55
CA GLU A 412 -7.17 -6.96 3.43
C GLU A 412 -7.63 -7.56 2.09
N THR A 413 -8.49 -6.86 1.35
CA THR A 413 -8.95 -7.26 0.02
C THR A 413 -7.82 -7.13 -1.00
N MET A 414 -7.49 -8.23 -1.69
CA MET A 414 -6.47 -8.23 -2.75
C MET A 414 -7.07 -7.66 -4.05
N GLU A 415 -6.55 -6.54 -4.53
CA GLU A 415 -6.97 -5.92 -5.79
C GLU A 415 -5.79 -5.31 -6.57
N VAL A 416 -6.07 -4.51 -7.60
CA VAL A 416 -5.08 -4.01 -8.57
C VAL A 416 -4.03 -3.07 -7.97
N THR A 417 -4.37 -2.22 -6.98
CA THR A 417 -3.45 -1.15 -6.54
C THR A 417 -2.13 -1.69 -5.97
N GLY A 418 -2.13 -2.83 -5.26
CA GLY A 418 -0.93 -3.44 -4.69
C GLY A 418 0.12 -3.80 -5.76
N PRO A 419 -0.20 -4.67 -6.72
CA PRO A 419 0.67 -4.94 -7.88
C PRO A 419 0.97 -3.68 -8.71
N GLN A 420 -0.01 -2.79 -8.88
CA GLN A 420 0.15 -1.56 -9.68
C GLN A 420 1.10 -0.55 -9.04
N MET A 421 1.16 -0.46 -7.71
CA MET A 421 2.14 0.35 -6.98
C MET A 421 3.57 -0.11 -7.28
N VAL A 422 3.82 -1.43 -7.23
CA VAL A 422 5.13 -2.02 -7.58
C VAL A 422 5.46 -1.76 -9.06
N LEU A 423 4.48 -1.98 -9.95
CA LEU A 423 4.61 -1.74 -11.38
C LEU A 423 4.89 -0.27 -11.71
N THR A 424 4.30 0.67 -10.97
CA THR A 424 4.51 2.12 -11.16
C THR A 424 5.97 2.50 -10.95
N MET A 425 6.64 1.91 -9.97
CA MET A 425 8.09 2.10 -9.77
C MET A 425 8.89 1.54 -10.96
N LYS A 426 8.54 0.34 -11.44
CA LYS A 426 9.22 -0.34 -12.58
C LYS A 426 9.10 0.46 -13.88
N LEU A 427 7.90 0.91 -14.22
CA LEU A 427 7.58 1.59 -15.48
C LEU A 427 8.17 3.01 -15.54
N THR A 428 8.09 3.76 -14.43
CA THR A 428 8.68 5.11 -14.37
C THR A 428 10.21 5.10 -14.24
N THR A 429 10.80 4.10 -13.57
CA THR A 429 12.26 3.85 -13.61
C THR A 429 12.72 3.53 -15.03
N PHE A 430 12.01 2.64 -15.74
CA PHE A 430 12.32 2.31 -17.13
C PHE A 430 12.33 3.56 -18.04
N ALA A 431 11.30 4.41 -17.93
CA ALA A 431 11.23 5.64 -18.73
C ALA A 431 12.39 6.61 -18.45
N TRP A 432 12.78 6.79 -17.19
CA TRP A 432 13.97 7.57 -16.85
C TRP A 432 15.27 6.96 -17.38
N ASN A 433 15.42 5.64 -17.29
CA ASN A 433 16.60 4.93 -17.76
C ASN A 433 16.72 4.96 -19.31
N VAL A 434 15.59 4.90 -20.04
CA VAL A 434 15.54 5.13 -21.49
C VAL A 434 15.93 6.57 -21.84
N TRP A 435 15.45 7.56 -21.08
CA TRP A 435 15.85 8.96 -21.30
C TRP A 435 17.34 9.21 -21.02
N ASP A 436 17.90 8.63 -19.95
CA ASP A 436 19.33 8.72 -19.67
C ASP A 436 20.18 7.94 -20.70
N GLY A 437 19.60 6.93 -21.38
CA GLY A 437 20.22 6.25 -22.52
C GLY A 437 20.45 7.14 -23.74
N ARG A 438 19.68 8.24 -23.86
CA ARG A 438 19.76 9.22 -24.96
C ARG A 438 20.69 10.40 -24.66
N ARG A 439 21.23 10.48 -23.43
CA ARG A 439 22.02 11.63 -22.95
C ARG A 439 23.53 11.36 -23.09
N PRO A 440 24.36 12.40 -23.30
CA PRO A 440 25.82 12.28 -23.21
C PRO A 440 26.23 11.67 -21.86
N ALA A 441 27.23 10.78 -21.86
CA ALA A 441 27.63 10.08 -20.64
C ALA A 441 28.15 11.06 -19.57
N GLU A 442 28.83 12.15 -19.95
CA GLU A 442 29.32 13.18 -19.02
C GLU A 442 28.20 13.83 -18.19
N ASP A 443 27.00 13.93 -18.76
CA ASP A 443 25.81 14.57 -18.18
C ASP A 443 25.16 13.70 -17.06
N LEU A 444 25.64 12.46 -16.87
CA LEU A 444 25.06 11.43 -16.02
C LEU A 444 25.87 11.19 -14.72
N ASP A 445 25.17 11.03 -13.60
CA ASP A 445 25.78 10.51 -12.37
C ASP A 445 26.07 8.99 -12.46
N LYS A 446 26.81 8.43 -11.49
CA LYS A 446 27.24 7.02 -11.50
C LYS A 446 26.06 6.06 -11.69
N TRP A 447 24.96 6.23 -10.96
CA TRP A 447 23.80 5.36 -11.04
C TRP A 447 23.11 5.49 -12.41
N GLN A 448 22.99 6.72 -12.92
CA GLN A 448 22.44 6.97 -14.27
C GLN A 448 23.30 6.33 -15.37
N LYS A 449 24.64 6.35 -15.24
CA LYS A 449 25.57 5.67 -16.16
C LYS A 449 25.41 4.15 -16.17
N GLU A 450 25.21 3.55 -14.99
CA GLU A 450 25.09 2.10 -14.80
C GLU A 450 23.71 1.55 -15.21
N LYS A 451 22.65 2.35 -15.05
CA LYS A 451 21.26 1.89 -15.22
C LYS A 451 20.58 2.36 -16.51
N ARG A 452 21.20 3.26 -17.29
CA ARG A 452 20.67 3.73 -18.58
C ARG A 452 20.43 2.61 -19.59
N ILE A 453 19.43 2.79 -20.44
CA ILE A 453 19.03 1.82 -21.47
C ILE A 453 19.43 2.38 -22.84
N THR A 454 20.59 1.96 -23.33
CA THR A 454 21.10 2.30 -24.68
C THR A 454 20.48 1.43 -25.76
N GLU A 455 20.23 0.14 -25.47
CA GLU A 455 19.54 -0.80 -26.34
C GLU A 455 18.09 -1.00 -25.88
N TYR A 456 17.12 -0.61 -26.72
CA TYR A 456 15.70 -0.71 -26.38
C TYR A 456 15.23 -2.16 -26.31
N PRO A 457 14.46 -2.57 -25.27
CA PRO A 457 14.05 -3.96 -25.13
C PRO A 457 13.08 -4.42 -26.21
N SER A 458 13.05 -5.74 -26.45
CA SER A 458 11.96 -6.36 -27.20
C SER A 458 10.66 -6.35 -26.36
N LEU A 459 9.50 -6.46 -27.01
CA LEU A 459 8.22 -6.50 -26.29
C LEU A 459 8.12 -7.72 -25.36
N LEU A 460 8.63 -8.88 -25.78
CA LEU A 460 8.66 -10.09 -24.93
C LEU A 460 9.58 -9.90 -23.72
N GLU A 461 10.76 -9.31 -23.91
CA GLU A 461 11.66 -8.96 -22.80
C GLU A 461 10.98 -8.00 -21.83
N PHE A 462 10.32 -6.96 -22.33
CA PHE A 462 9.68 -5.95 -21.50
C PHE A 462 8.45 -6.49 -20.74
N LEU A 463 7.67 -7.37 -21.36
CA LEU A 463 6.58 -8.11 -20.68
C LEU A 463 7.14 -9.05 -19.61
N GLY A 464 8.21 -9.80 -19.91
CA GLY A 464 8.89 -10.67 -18.94
C GLY A 464 9.49 -9.88 -17.76
N TYR A 465 10.05 -8.70 -18.03
CA TYR A 465 10.52 -7.75 -17.02
C TYR A 465 9.37 -7.29 -16.14
N ALA A 466 8.29 -6.78 -16.74
CA ALA A 466 7.15 -6.26 -16.02
C ALA A 466 6.49 -7.33 -15.14
N PHE A 467 6.22 -8.52 -15.70
CA PHE A 467 5.60 -9.66 -15.03
C PHE A 467 6.59 -10.61 -14.32
N TYR A 468 7.79 -10.16 -13.94
CA TYR A 468 8.73 -10.96 -13.14
C TYR A 468 8.09 -11.46 -11.82
N PHE A 469 7.84 -12.77 -11.78
CA PHE A 469 6.85 -13.37 -10.87
C PHE A 469 7.12 -13.29 -9.35
N PRO A 470 8.36 -13.32 -8.82
CA PRO A 470 8.58 -13.20 -7.37
C PRO A 470 8.25 -11.82 -6.81
N GLY A 471 8.27 -10.79 -7.66
CA GLY A 471 8.06 -9.39 -7.26
C GLY A 471 6.77 -8.76 -7.75
N ILE A 472 5.98 -9.42 -8.61
CA ILE A 472 4.83 -8.78 -9.29
C ILE A 472 3.72 -8.31 -8.34
N LEU A 473 3.46 -9.04 -7.24
CA LEU A 473 2.34 -8.72 -6.35
C LEU A 473 2.66 -7.63 -5.31
N VAL A 474 3.88 -7.65 -4.73
CA VAL A 474 4.23 -6.90 -3.50
C VAL A 474 5.67 -6.37 -3.46
N GLY A 475 6.42 -6.52 -4.56
CA GLY A 475 7.86 -6.25 -4.61
C GLY A 475 8.70 -7.44 -4.10
N PRO A 476 10.03 -7.30 -3.97
CA PRO A 476 10.82 -6.12 -4.33
C PRO A 476 10.72 -5.81 -5.83
N TYR A 477 10.73 -4.52 -6.18
CA TYR A 477 10.89 -4.13 -7.58
C TYR A 477 12.38 -4.16 -7.96
N LEU A 478 12.64 -4.45 -9.25
CA LEU A 478 13.94 -4.43 -9.88
C LEU A 478 13.88 -3.55 -11.13
N ASP A 479 15.02 -3.01 -11.56
CA ASP A 479 15.12 -2.31 -12.85
C ASP A 479 15.43 -3.26 -14.02
N LEU A 480 15.35 -2.76 -15.25
CA LEU A 480 15.54 -3.57 -16.45
C LEU A 480 16.99 -4.08 -16.60
N THR A 481 17.99 -3.37 -16.09
CA THR A 481 19.40 -3.81 -16.13
C THR A 481 19.65 -4.93 -15.13
N GLU A 482 19.05 -4.86 -13.93
CA GLU A 482 18.99 -5.98 -12.97
C GLU A 482 18.28 -7.21 -13.58
N TYR A 483 17.18 -7.01 -14.31
CA TYR A 483 16.48 -8.09 -14.99
C TYR A 483 17.29 -8.70 -16.14
N ARG A 484 17.92 -7.87 -16.99
CA ARG A 484 18.85 -8.33 -18.06
C ARG A 484 19.98 -9.18 -17.48
N SER A 485 20.58 -8.73 -16.38
CA SER A 485 21.63 -9.47 -15.66
C SER A 485 21.16 -10.80 -15.09
N LEU A 486 19.92 -10.85 -14.56
CA LEU A 486 19.30 -12.08 -14.08
C LEU A 486 19.01 -13.08 -15.22
N ILE A 487 18.49 -12.59 -16.35
CA ILE A 487 18.11 -13.41 -17.50
C ILE A 487 19.34 -13.99 -18.21
N SER A 488 20.37 -13.16 -18.43
CA SER A 488 21.64 -13.53 -19.08
C SER A 488 22.66 -14.22 -18.18
N GLU A 489 22.46 -14.18 -16.85
CA GLU A 489 23.41 -14.64 -15.82
C GLU A 489 24.76 -13.91 -15.83
N THR A 490 24.87 -12.74 -16.47
CA THR A 490 26.14 -12.01 -16.65
C THR A 490 26.83 -11.66 -15.33
N MET A 491 26.09 -11.32 -14.26
CA MET A 491 26.66 -11.12 -12.91
C MET A 491 27.30 -12.37 -12.27
N PHE A 492 27.19 -13.55 -12.89
CA PHE A 492 27.85 -14.79 -12.49
C PHE A 492 28.95 -15.24 -13.45
N GLN A 493 29.16 -14.54 -14.56
CA GLN A 493 30.17 -14.88 -15.57
C GLN A 493 31.55 -14.23 -15.32
N ASP A 494 31.62 -13.21 -14.45
CA ASP A 494 32.88 -12.64 -13.95
C ASP A 494 33.82 -13.73 -13.41
N GLU A 495 35.12 -13.64 -13.69
CA GLU A 495 36.09 -14.67 -13.32
C GLU A 495 36.27 -14.83 -11.80
N GLN A 496 36.20 -13.73 -11.04
CA GLN A 496 36.34 -13.76 -9.58
C GLN A 496 35.11 -14.38 -8.87
N VAL A 497 33.96 -14.34 -9.53
CA VAL A 497 32.73 -15.03 -9.13
C VAL A 497 32.74 -16.48 -9.60
N LYS A 498 33.01 -16.70 -10.89
CA LYS A 498 32.93 -18.00 -11.59
C LYS A 498 33.93 -19.01 -11.06
N SER A 499 35.14 -18.59 -10.72
CA SER A 499 36.15 -19.40 -10.00
C SER A 499 35.69 -19.92 -8.63
N LYS A 500 34.67 -19.29 -8.02
CA LYS A 500 34.07 -19.69 -6.73
C LYS A 500 32.72 -20.41 -6.90
N VAL A 501 32.26 -20.61 -8.13
CA VAL A 501 31.10 -21.46 -8.44
C VAL A 501 31.57 -22.90 -8.62
N LYS A 502 30.81 -23.88 -8.11
CA LYS A 502 31.16 -25.30 -8.29
C LYS A 502 30.98 -25.72 -9.75
N PRO A 503 31.86 -26.57 -10.32
CA PRO A 503 31.68 -27.14 -11.65
C PRO A 503 30.28 -27.73 -11.87
N GLY A 504 29.75 -27.57 -13.09
CA GLY A 504 28.38 -27.98 -13.43
C GLY A 504 27.27 -27.13 -12.82
N ARG A 505 27.55 -25.89 -12.39
CA ARG A 505 26.54 -24.93 -11.91
C ARG A 505 26.77 -23.53 -12.46
N ASN A 506 25.69 -22.79 -12.71
CA ASN A 506 25.74 -21.41 -13.21
C ASN A 506 25.67 -20.36 -12.09
N LEU A 507 25.29 -20.74 -10.86
CA LEU A 507 25.07 -19.79 -9.74
C LEU A 507 25.83 -20.19 -8.46
N PRO A 508 26.30 -19.22 -7.65
CA PRO A 508 27.04 -19.46 -6.41
C PRO A 508 26.33 -20.37 -5.41
N THR A 509 27.12 -21.16 -4.68
CA THR A 509 26.60 -22.01 -3.60
C THR A 509 26.16 -21.20 -2.38
N GLY A 510 25.42 -21.81 -1.45
CA GLY A 510 24.86 -21.14 -0.27
C GLY A 510 23.52 -20.44 -0.50
N ARG A 511 23.26 -19.93 -1.71
CA ARG A 511 22.02 -19.22 -2.13
C ARG A 511 20.71 -19.77 -1.53
N LYS A 512 20.45 -21.08 -1.67
CA LYS A 512 19.24 -21.73 -1.12
C LYS A 512 19.13 -21.59 0.41
N ARG A 513 20.24 -21.69 1.15
CA ARG A 513 20.27 -21.52 2.62
C ARG A 513 19.86 -20.09 3.01
N VAL A 514 20.28 -19.08 2.23
CA VAL A 514 19.88 -17.68 2.49
C VAL A 514 18.39 -17.49 2.18
N ALA A 515 17.93 -17.95 1.02
CA ALA A 515 16.51 -17.87 0.64
C ALA A 515 15.56 -18.54 1.65
N TYR A 516 15.85 -19.78 2.09
CA TYR A 516 15.00 -20.47 3.06
C TYR A 516 15.14 -19.92 4.49
N ARG A 517 16.28 -19.29 4.86
CA ARG A 517 16.37 -18.51 6.10
C ARG A 517 15.47 -17.27 6.05
N LYS A 518 15.44 -16.58 4.90
CA LYS A 518 14.52 -15.46 4.65
C LYS A 518 13.06 -15.92 4.67
N MET A 519 12.76 -17.10 4.11
CA MET A 519 11.42 -17.71 4.20
C MET A 519 10.98 -17.92 5.65
N PHE A 520 11.83 -18.57 6.46
CA PHE A 520 11.56 -18.80 7.88
C PHE A 520 11.38 -17.50 8.67
N MET A 521 12.25 -16.51 8.45
CA MET A 521 12.11 -15.18 9.07
C MET A 521 10.80 -14.49 8.68
N GLY A 522 10.41 -14.56 7.40
CA GLY A 522 9.15 -14.02 6.92
C GLY A 522 7.93 -14.69 7.55
N LEU A 523 7.94 -16.02 7.70
CA LEU A 523 6.89 -16.78 8.39
C LEU A 523 6.82 -16.46 9.89
N VAL A 524 7.95 -16.24 10.56
CA VAL A 524 7.97 -15.80 11.97
C VAL A 524 7.32 -14.42 12.14
N TYR A 525 7.64 -13.45 11.26
CA TYR A 525 6.97 -12.14 11.30
C TYR A 525 5.47 -12.23 10.94
N LEU A 526 5.09 -13.16 10.06
CA LEU A 526 3.68 -13.41 9.73
C LEU A 526 2.91 -13.95 10.94
N GLY A 527 3.48 -14.94 11.65
CA GLY A 527 2.89 -15.46 12.89
C GLY A 527 2.76 -14.37 13.98
N LEU A 528 3.79 -13.53 14.14
CA LEU A 528 3.71 -12.38 15.06
C LEU A 528 2.58 -11.40 14.68
N PHE A 529 2.36 -11.15 13.38
CA PHE A 529 1.23 -10.31 12.94
C PHE A 529 -0.13 -10.97 13.25
N VAL A 530 -0.32 -12.23 12.82
CA VAL A 530 -1.59 -12.94 12.96
C VAL A 530 -1.98 -13.13 14.42
N PHE A 531 -1.07 -13.60 15.28
CA PHE A 531 -1.40 -13.93 16.67
C PHE A 531 -1.44 -12.72 17.62
N LEU A 532 -0.79 -11.60 17.30
CA LEU A 532 -0.69 -10.45 18.22
C LEU A 532 -1.27 -9.14 17.67
N GLY A 533 -1.30 -8.95 16.35
CA GLY A 533 -1.70 -7.69 15.72
C GLY A 533 -3.20 -7.35 15.81
N GLY A 534 -4.06 -8.37 15.95
CA GLY A 534 -5.52 -8.18 15.97
C GLY A 534 -6.03 -7.25 17.07
N SER A 535 -5.46 -7.33 18.28
CA SER A 535 -5.80 -6.46 19.42
C SER A 535 -4.76 -5.37 19.72
N ASN A 536 -3.52 -5.51 19.21
CA ASN A 536 -2.40 -4.62 19.50
C ASN A 536 -1.99 -3.79 18.27
N ASN A 537 -2.93 -3.00 17.75
CA ASN A 537 -2.73 -2.12 16.59
C ASN A 537 -3.11 -0.66 16.91
N TYR A 538 -2.89 0.24 15.95
CA TYR A 538 -3.17 1.67 16.16
C TYR A 538 -4.65 2.02 16.34
N ALA A 539 -5.60 1.19 15.88
CA ALA A 539 -7.02 1.46 16.06
C ALA A 539 -7.46 1.29 17.53
N THR A 540 -6.79 0.44 18.30
CA THR A 540 -6.97 0.32 19.76
C THR A 540 -6.82 1.68 20.47
N ALA A 541 -6.01 2.59 19.91
CA ALA A 541 -5.83 3.95 20.43
C ALA A 541 -7.06 4.87 20.33
N LEU A 542 -8.10 4.48 19.56
CA LEU A 542 -9.37 5.18 19.43
C LEU A 542 -10.42 4.74 20.48
N THR A 543 -10.24 3.58 21.11
CA THR A 543 -11.14 3.03 22.14
C THR A 543 -11.18 3.88 23.41
N PRO A 544 -12.22 3.78 24.27
CA PRO A 544 -12.23 4.37 25.61
C PRO A 544 -11.12 3.83 26.50
N TRP A 545 -10.84 2.53 26.44
CA TRP A 545 -9.80 1.83 27.21
C TRP A 545 -8.40 2.48 27.12
N PHE A 546 -8.03 3.00 25.95
CA PHE A 546 -6.76 3.71 25.78
C PHE A 546 -6.66 5.01 26.60
N LEU A 547 -7.80 5.59 27.03
CA LEU A 547 -7.86 6.80 27.85
C LEU A 547 -7.69 6.51 29.35
N GLU A 548 -8.07 5.33 29.83
CA GLU A 548 -7.88 4.88 31.22
C GLU A 548 -6.38 4.87 31.62
N HIS A 549 -5.52 4.68 30.63
CA HIS A 549 -4.07 4.61 30.79
C HIS A 549 -3.41 5.99 30.86
N THR A 550 -2.34 6.12 31.64
CA THR A 550 -1.55 7.36 31.72
C THR A 550 -0.80 7.64 30.41
N LEU A 551 -0.41 8.90 30.17
CA LEU A 551 0.30 9.30 28.94
C LEU A 551 1.58 8.45 28.71
N PHE A 552 2.34 8.14 29.75
CA PHE A 552 3.53 7.30 29.63
C PHE A 552 3.20 5.87 29.16
N VAL A 553 2.13 5.26 29.69
CA VAL A 553 1.70 3.92 29.27
C VAL A 553 1.13 3.95 27.84
N ARG A 554 0.35 4.98 27.47
CA ARG A 554 -0.10 5.20 26.08
C ARG A 554 1.07 5.29 25.10
N ILE A 555 2.14 5.99 25.48
CA ILE A 555 3.37 6.11 24.67
C ILE A 555 4.11 4.76 24.58
N ALA A 556 4.18 3.99 25.68
CA ALA A 556 4.79 2.66 25.68
C ALA A 556 4.02 1.65 24.79
N LEU A 557 2.69 1.61 24.91
CA LEU A 557 1.80 0.81 24.05
C LEU A 557 2.02 1.12 22.56
N PHE A 558 2.23 2.39 22.21
CA PHE A 558 2.52 2.80 20.83
C PHE A 558 3.82 2.21 20.27
N GLN A 559 4.79 1.86 21.11
CA GLN A 559 6.01 1.20 20.63
C GLN A 559 5.72 -0.25 20.23
N ILE A 560 4.85 -0.93 20.98
CA ILE A 560 4.38 -2.30 20.72
C ILE A 560 3.51 -2.32 19.46
N TYR A 561 2.51 -1.44 19.38
CA TYR A 561 1.61 -1.34 18.22
C TYR A 561 2.38 -1.07 16.94
N GLY A 562 3.37 -0.16 16.97
CA GLY A 562 4.18 0.14 15.80
C GLY A 562 5.04 -1.02 15.32
N PHE A 563 5.63 -1.81 16.24
CA PHE A 563 6.38 -3.02 15.88
C PHE A 563 5.49 -4.10 15.25
N LEU A 564 4.34 -4.39 15.87
CA LEU A 564 3.42 -5.43 15.38
C LEU A 564 2.76 -5.03 14.04
N GLU A 565 2.43 -3.76 13.85
CA GLU A 565 1.92 -3.25 12.57
C GLU A 565 2.99 -3.23 11.47
N ARG A 566 4.28 -3.12 11.83
CA ARG A 566 5.39 -3.31 10.87
C ARG A 566 5.65 -4.77 10.54
N SER A 567 5.35 -5.72 11.42
CA SER A 567 5.71 -7.13 11.22
C SER A 567 5.05 -7.74 9.97
N LYS A 568 3.85 -7.31 9.56
CA LYS A 568 3.24 -7.74 8.30
C LYS A 568 4.05 -7.34 7.06
N TYR A 569 4.65 -6.16 7.06
CA TYR A 569 5.54 -5.72 5.97
C TYR A 569 6.89 -6.47 6.02
N TYR A 570 7.42 -6.73 7.23
CA TYR A 570 8.59 -7.59 7.41
C TYR A 570 8.35 -9.01 6.90
N ALA A 571 7.18 -9.58 7.15
CA ALA A 571 6.79 -10.89 6.64
C ALA A 571 6.83 -10.92 5.11
N ILE A 572 5.98 -10.11 4.47
CA ILE A 572 5.74 -10.10 3.03
C ILE A 572 7.01 -9.77 2.23
N TRP A 573 7.78 -8.74 2.64
CA TRP A 573 9.01 -8.36 1.93
C TRP A 573 10.18 -9.32 2.17
N THR A 574 10.26 -9.98 3.33
CA THR A 574 11.32 -10.99 3.58
C THR A 574 11.02 -12.30 2.83
N LEU A 575 9.73 -12.68 2.70
CA LEU A 575 9.30 -13.80 1.85
C LEU A 575 9.67 -13.56 0.37
N THR A 576 9.38 -12.37 -0.17
CA THR A 576 9.65 -12.08 -1.59
C THR A 576 11.12 -11.82 -1.90
N GLU A 577 11.90 -11.25 -0.97
CA GLU A 577 13.36 -11.25 -1.06
C GLU A 577 13.89 -12.69 -1.15
N GLY A 578 13.42 -13.59 -0.27
CA GLY A 578 13.83 -14.99 -0.28
C GLY A 578 13.46 -15.70 -1.59
N ALA A 579 12.24 -15.53 -2.10
CA ALA A 579 11.82 -16.07 -3.39
C ALA A 579 12.67 -15.56 -4.56
N SER A 580 12.96 -14.25 -4.58
CA SER A 580 13.83 -13.60 -5.58
C SER A 580 15.25 -14.16 -5.56
N ILE A 581 15.81 -14.43 -4.38
CA ILE A 581 17.11 -15.10 -4.22
C ILE A 581 17.07 -16.54 -4.81
N VAL A 582 15.92 -17.22 -4.83
CA VAL A 582 15.80 -18.53 -5.52
C VAL A 582 15.80 -18.42 -7.05
N THR A 583 15.44 -17.28 -7.66
CA THR A 583 15.69 -17.07 -9.10
C THR A 583 17.14 -16.69 -9.39
N GLY A 584 17.89 -16.22 -8.37
CA GLY A 584 19.25 -15.69 -8.54
C GLY A 584 19.33 -14.16 -8.52
N LEU A 585 18.25 -13.46 -8.18
CA LEU A 585 18.30 -11.99 -8.01
C LEU A 585 19.02 -11.63 -6.70
N GLY A 586 19.67 -10.47 -6.67
CA GLY A 586 20.20 -9.86 -5.44
C GLY A 586 21.58 -10.32 -4.98
N PHE A 587 22.32 -11.09 -5.78
CA PHE A 587 23.71 -11.44 -5.48
C PHE A 587 24.60 -10.17 -5.36
N THR A 588 25.45 -10.15 -4.34
CA THR A 588 26.29 -8.99 -3.94
C THR A 588 27.74 -9.40 -3.65
N GLY A 589 28.23 -10.45 -4.33
CA GLY A 589 29.60 -10.94 -4.16
C GLY A 589 29.76 -11.95 -3.01
N PHE A 590 30.92 -11.93 -2.37
CA PHE A 590 31.28 -12.87 -1.31
C PHE A 590 31.81 -12.14 -0.07
N SER A 591 31.44 -12.63 1.11
CA SER A 591 32.05 -12.23 2.38
C SER A 591 33.54 -12.61 2.43
N PRO A 592 34.34 -12.00 3.33
CA PRO A 592 35.72 -12.44 3.60
C PRO A 592 35.82 -13.93 3.96
N SER A 593 34.76 -14.53 4.51
CA SER A 593 34.67 -15.97 4.81
C SER A 593 34.29 -16.86 3.61
N GLY A 594 34.35 -16.36 2.37
CA GLY A 594 34.04 -17.10 1.14
C GLY A 594 32.55 -17.44 0.93
N LYS A 595 31.66 -17.06 1.85
CA LYS A 595 30.21 -17.27 1.73
C LYS A 595 29.60 -16.21 0.82
N SER A 596 28.72 -16.62 -0.10
CA SER A 596 28.02 -15.72 -1.03
C SER A 596 27.04 -14.79 -0.31
N LEU A 597 26.97 -13.54 -0.76
CA LEU A 597 26.10 -12.49 -0.23
C LEU A 597 24.94 -12.23 -1.19
N TRP A 598 23.76 -11.97 -0.63
CA TRP A 598 22.50 -11.91 -1.36
C TRP A 598 21.61 -10.76 -0.87
N GLU A 599 22.18 -9.56 -0.70
CA GLU A 599 21.51 -8.39 -0.13
C GLU A 599 20.82 -7.48 -1.16
N GLY A 600 21.13 -7.59 -2.45
CA GLY A 600 20.64 -6.66 -3.49
C GLY A 600 19.14 -6.77 -3.81
N ALA A 601 18.46 -7.79 -3.27
CA ALA A 601 17.02 -7.98 -3.34
C ALA A 601 16.28 -7.54 -2.05
N ALA A 602 17.01 -7.12 -1.00
CA ALA A 602 16.39 -6.72 0.26
C ALA A 602 15.54 -5.44 0.08
N ASN A 603 14.34 -5.47 0.67
CA ASN A 603 13.48 -4.28 0.77
C ASN A 603 13.35 -3.77 2.22
N VAL A 604 13.83 -4.53 3.21
CA VAL A 604 13.90 -4.12 4.63
C VAL A 604 15.13 -4.69 5.34
N LYS A 605 15.69 -3.91 6.27
CA LYS A 605 16.67 -4.38 7.27
C LYS A 605 16.11 -4.17 8.68
N VAL A 606 15.35 -5.16 9.18
CA VAL A 606 14.55 -5.04 10.42
C VAL A 606 15.34 -4.50 11.62
N LEU A 607 16.56 -5.00 11.87
CA LEU A 607 17.38 -4.53 13.00
C LEU A 607 17.77 -3.05 12.87
N ASP A 608 18.05 -2.57 11.65
CA ASP A 608 18.37 -1.16 11.39
C ASP A 608 17.15 -0.23 11.50
N ILE A 609 15.93 -0.78 11.55
CA ILE A 609 14.67 -0.03 11.67
C ILE A 609 14.19 0.02 13.14
N GLU A 610 14.28 -1.10 13.87
CA GLU A 610 13.86 -1.17 15.28
C GLU A 610 14.93 -0.68 16.25
N PHE A 611 16.22 -0.86 15.91
CA PHE A 611 17.38 -0.37 16.67
C PHE A 611 18.23 0.65 15.86
N PRO A 612 17.62 1.73 15.34
CA PRO A 612 18.27 2.66 14.43
C PRO A 612 19.27 3.58 15.15
N PRO A 613 20.57 3.59 14.81
CA PRO A 613 21.54 4.53 15.39
C PRO A 613 21.33 5.98 14.88
N ASN A 614 20.28 6.24 14.08
CA ASN A 614 19.73 7.55 13.69
C ASN A 614 18.62 7.36 12.64
N PHE A 615 17.70 8.33 12.58
CA PHE A 615 16.58 8.35 11.64
C PHE A 615 16.95 8.29 10.14
N LYS A 616 18.19 8.63 9.72
CA LYS A 616 18.59 8.48 8.31
C LYS A 616 18.82 7.01 7.95
N LEU A 617 19.45 6.22 8.82
CA LEU A 617 19.59 4.77 8.58
C LEU A 617 18.23 4.07 8.66
N LEU A 618 17.38 4.47 9.62
CA LEU A 618 15.99 3.99 9.73
C LEU A 618 15.26 4.11 8.39
N LEU A 619 15.22 5.32 7.82
CA LEU A 619 14.60 5.57 6.52
C LEU A 619 15.27 4.76 5.40
N ASP A 620 16.61 4.77 5.32
CA ASP A 620 17.34 4.02 4.28
C ASP A 620 17.06 2.51 4.31
N SER A 621 16.76 1.96 5.49
CA SER A 621 16.51 0.54 5.72
C SER A 621 15.04 0.11 5.64
N TRP A 622 14.07 1.03 5.62
CA TRP A 622 12.64 0.75 5.43
C TRP A 622 12.21 0.93 3.97
N ASN A 623 11.56 -0.08 3.37
CA ASN A 623 11.07 -0.05 1.98
C ASN A 623 12.13 0.42 0.97
N MET A 624 13.31 -0.20 1.06
CA MET A 624 14.58 0.25 0.46
C MET A 624 14.49 0.55 -1.05
N LYS A 625 13.82 -0.32 -1.83
CA LYS A 625 13.69 -0.13 -3.28
C LYS A 625 12.80 1.08 -3.59
N THR A 626 11.70 1.30 -2.86
CA THR A 626 10.87 2.51 -3.01
C THR A 626 11.65 3.79 -2.70
N ASN A 627 12.54 3.78 -1.71
CA ASN A 627 13.44 4.92 -1.47
C ASN A 627 14.44 5.16 -2.62
N ILE A 628 14.95 4.11 -3.26
CA ILE A 628 15.77 4.23 -4.46
C ILE A 628 14.96 4.86 -5.60
N TRP A 629 13.75 4.35 -5.88
CA TRP A 629 12.84 4.95 -6.87
C TRP A 629 12.57 6.44 -6.60
N LEU A 630 12.14 6.79 -5.39
CA LEU A 630 11.86 8.16 -4.98
C LEU A 630 13.11 9.06 -5.11
N ARG A 631 14.31 8.55 -4.81
CA ARG A 631 15.56 9.28 -4.92
C ARG A 631 15.95 9.53 -6.38
N GLU A 632 15.93 8.48 -7.20
CA GLU A 632 16.48 8.49 -8.56
C GLU A 632 15.49 9.01 -9.62
N CYS A 633 14.19 8.79 -9.42
CA CYS A 633 13.12 9.19 -10.36
C CYS A 633 12.38 10.47 -9.95
N VAL A 634 12.46 10.90 -8.69
CA VAL A 634 11.79 12.14 -8.21
C VAL A 634 12.82 13.13 -7.65
N TYR A 635 13.44 12.86 -6.51
CA TYR A 635 14.26 13.82 -5.75
C TYR A 635 15.40 14.45 -6.56
N LYS A 636 16.17 13.64 -7.30
CA LYS A 636 17.20 14.13 -8.24
C LYS A 636 16.58 14.89 -9.42
N ARG A 637 15.45 14.42 -9.96
CA ARG A 637 14.83 14.91 -11.21
C ARG A 637 14.08 16.24 -11.04
N VAL A 638 13.52 16.51 -9.86
CA VAL A 638 12.87 17.79 -9.52
C VAL A 638 13.85 18.84 -8.99
N THR A 639 15.11 18.47 -8.79
CA THR A 639 16.16 19.42 -8.37
C THR A 639 16.69 20.18 -9.58
N PRO A 640 16.71 21.54 -9.57
CA PRO A 640 17.21 22.32 -10.70
C PRO A 640 18.67 22.01 -11.06
N LYS A 641 18.99 21.96 -12.37
CA LYS A 641 20.36 21.78 -12.86
C LYS A 641 21.33 22.74 -12.16
N GLY A 642 22.48 22.23 -11.73
CA GLY A 642 23.54 23.00 -11.07
C GLY A 642 23.28 23.35 -9.59
N LYS A 643 22.22 22.83 -8.94
CA LYS A 643 21.95 23.06 -7.50
C LYS A 643 21.96 21.75 -6.71
N LYS A 644 22.55 21.77 -5.49
CA LYS A 644 22.39 20.66 -4.53
C LYS A 644 20.90 20.56 -4.12
N PRO A 645 20.32 19.34 -4.00
CA PRO A 645 18.94 19.16 -3.51
C PRO A 645 18.71 19.78 -2.12
N GLY A 646 17.48 20.22 -1.85
CA GLY A 646 17.10 20.88 -0.60
C GLY A 646 15.65 20.61 -0.18
N PHE A 647 15.15 21.34 0.82
CA PHE A 647 13.84 21.09 1.43
C PHE A 647 12.69 20.99 0.41
N ARG A 648 12.68 21.82 -0.64
CA ARG A 648 11.68 21.74 -1.72
C ARG A 648 11.69 20.39 -2.43
N SER A 649 12.87 19.88 -2.80
CA SER A 649 13.02 18.56 -3.42
C SER A 649 12.50 17.48 -2.48
N SER A 650 12.87 17.53 -1.19
CA SER A 650 12.39 16.58 -0.18
C SER A 650 10.86 16.59 -0.02
N MET A 651 10.22 17.77 0.07
CA MET A 651 8.76 17.84 0.22
C MET A 651 8.02 17.33 -1.01
N ILE A 652 8.53 17.59 -2.23
CA ILE A 652 7.95 17.01 -3.45
C ILE A 652 8.07 15.48 -3.41
N THR A 653 9.24 14.93 -3.03
CA THR A 653 9.44 13.48 -2.90
C THR A 653 8.53 12.84 -1.84
N PHE A 654 8.35 13.46 -0.67
CA PHE A 654 7.41 12.98 0.35
C PHE A 654 5.95 13.08 -0.09
N PHE A 655 5.56 14.16 -0.81
CA PHE A 655 4.23 14.27 -1.39
C PHE A 655 3.98 13.19 -2.46
N THR A 656 4.95 12.93 -3.35
CA THR A 656 4.86 11.82 -4.32
C THR A 656 4.75 10.46 -3.62
N SER A 657 5.43 10.27 -2.49
CA SER A 657 5.29 9.04 -1.68
C SER A 657 3.87 8.89 -1.14
N ALA A 658 3.26 9.94 -0.58
CA ALA A 658 1.87 9.91 -0.13
C ALA A 658 0.90 9.61 -1.29
N PHE A 659 1.05 10.33 -2.40
CA PHE A 659 0.21 10.18 -3.59
C PHE A 659 0.30 8.79 -4.23
N TRP A 660 1.48 8.17 -4.19
CA TRP A 660 1.68 6.77 -4.63
C TRP A 660 0.94 5.76 -3.75
N HIS A 661 0.89 6.00 -2.43
CA HIS A 661 0.09 5.19 -1.50
C HIS A 661 -1.42 5.43 -1.62
N GLY A 662 -1.85 6.62 -2.06
CA GLY A 662 -3.22 6.89 -2.49
C GLY A 662 -3.78 8.23 -2.02
N ILE A 663 -5.11 8.35 -2.00
CA ILE A 663 -5.81 9.60 -1.64
C ILE A 663 -6.08 9.76 -0.13
N ALA A 664 -5.91 8.70 0.66
CA ALA A 664 -6.25 8.70 2.09
C ALA A 664 -5.41 9.72 2.88
N SER A 665 -6.10 10.60 3.64
CA SER A 665 -5.51 11.76 4.30
C SER A 665 -4.40 11.44 5.31
N GLY A 666 -4.44 10.26 5.92
CA GLY A 666 -3.40 9.73 6.82
C GLY A 666 -2.04 9.49 6.15
N TYR A 667 -2.00 9.18 4.85
CA TYR A 667 -0.72 9.08 4.11
C TYR A 667 -0.01 10.44 4.06
N TYR A 668 -0.74 11.51 3.75
CA TYR A 668 -0.21 12.87 3.67
C TYR A 668 0.31 13.34 5.03
N LEU A 669 -0.44 13.10 6.11
CA LEU A 669 0.03 13.39 7.47
C LEU A 669 1.36 12.69 7.79
N THR A 670 1.49 11.40 7.46
CA THR A 670 2.70 10.60 7.68
C THR A 670 3.90 11.12 6.89
N PHE A 671 3.80 11.18 5.56
CA PHE A 671 4.96 11.48 4.72
C PHE A 671 5.38 12.96 4.80
N LEU A 672 4.43 13.89 4.93
CA LEU A 672 4.77 15.31 5.10
C LEU A 672 5.46 15.55 6.45
N MET A 673 5.06 14.87 7.53
CA MET A 673 5.80 14.90 8.80
C MET A 673 7.23 14.34 8.65
N GLY A 674 7.42 13.29 7.83
CA GLY A 674 8.72 12.75 7.45
C GLY A 674 9.72 13.79 6.92
N GLY A 675 9.25 14.82 6.20
CA GLY A 675 10.07 15.95 5.74
C GLY A 675 10.63 16.80 6.89
N PHE A 676 9.83 17.05 7.92
CA PHE A 676 10.26 17.79 9.12
C PHE A 676 11.19 16.95 10.00
N ILE A 677 10.87 15.67 10.21
CA ILE A 677 11.71 14.75 10.98
C ILE A 677 13.10 14.63 10.33
N THR A 678 13.16 14.41 9.02
CA THR A 678 14.43 14.34 8.26
C THR A 678 15.24 15.63 8.35
N THR A 679 14.57 16.78 8.49
CA THR A 679 15.23 18.10 8.65
C THR A 679 15.77 18.27 10.08
N ALA A 680 14.97 17.95 11.10
CA ALA A 680 15.36 18.04 12.51
C ALA A 680 16.52 17.08 12.83
N ALA A 681 16.41 15.81 12.41
CA ALA A 681 17.45 14.80 12.61
C ALA A 681 18.79 15.17 11.94
N ARG A 682 18.75 15.85 10.78
CA ARG A 682 19.96 16.37 10.10
C ARG A 682 20.60 17.52 10.86
N LEU A 683 19.78 18.46 11.38
CA LEU A 683 20.28 19.58 12.18
C LEU A 683 20.89 19.10 13.51
N ALA A 684 20.26 18.12 14.18
CA ALA A 684 20.81 17.48 15.36
C ALA A 684 22.12 16.74 15.05
N ARG A 685 22.15 15.86 14.04
CA ARG A 685 23.34 15.09 13.67
C ARG A 685 24.53 15.97 13.27
N ASN A 686 24.29 17.12 12.66
CA ASN A 686 25.36 18.00 12.19
C ASN A 686 25.87 19.00 13.24
N ASN A 687 25.07 19.36 14.26
CA ASN A 687 25.46 20.38 15.25
C ASN A 687 25.61 19.84 16.68
N ILE A 688 24.92 18.76 17.05
CA ILE A 688 25.04 18.13 18.38
C ILE A 688 26.11 17.03 18.37
N ARG A 689 26.00 16.04 17.46
CA ARG A 689 26.89 14.86 17.45
C ARG A 689 28.40 15.17 17.55
N PRO A 690 28.97 16.18 16.86
CA PRO A 690 30.41 16.45 16.94
C PRO A 690 30.90 16.80 18.36
N LEU A 691 30.03 17.34 19.23
CA LEU A 691 30.35 17.70 20.61
C LEU A 691 30.41 16.50 21.57
N LEU A 692 30.00 15.32 21.10
CA LEU A 692 29.77 14.09 21.87
C LEU A 692 30.54 12.88 21.32
N LEU A 693 31.36 13.08 20.28
CA LEU A 693 32.29 12.07 19.80
C LEU A 693 33.60 12.12 20.62
N PRO A 694 34.25 10.98 20.85
CA PRO A 694 35.62 10.96 21.35
C PRO A 694 36.59 11.54 20.32
N ALA A 695 37.81 11.88 20.75
CA ALA A 695 38.87 12.34 19.84
C ALA A 695 39.25 11.25 18.81
N PRO A 696 39.75 11.62 17.61
CA PRO A 696 40.13 10.63 16.59
C PRO A 696 41.12 9.59 17.14
N GLY A 697 40.81 8.31 16.92
CA GLY A 697 41.61 7.17 17.38
C GLY A 697 41.34 6.70 18.82
N GLN A 698 40.54 7.42 19.61
CA GLN A 698 40.10 6.97 20.94
C GLN A 698 38.88 6.02 20.85
N PRO A 699 38.68 5.12 21.83
CA PRO A 699 37.48 4.28 21.91
C PRO A 699 36.21 5.12 22.14
N PRO A 700 35.00 4.54 21.97
CA PRO A 700 33.76 5.18 22.38
C PRO A 700 33.82 5.64 23.83
N SER A 701 33.41 6.89 24.08
CA SER A 701 33.20 7.44 25.42
C SER A 701 31.74 7.25 25.85
N ASP A 702 31.47 7.15 27.15
CA ASP A 702 30.14 6.98 27.74
C ASP A 702 29.11 7.99 27.19
N LEU A 703 29.51 9.26 27.03
CA LEU A 703 28.69 10.33 26.43
C LEU A 703 28.26 10.03 24.98
N LYS A 704 29.08 9.31 24.22
CA LYS A 704 28.78 8.86 22.86
C LYS A 704 27.78 7.70 22.88
N GLU A 705 27.92 6.79 23.84
CA GLU A 705 27.03 5.63 23.97
C GLU A 705 25.65 6.06 24.46
N VAL A 706 25.58 6.94 25.46
CA VAL A 706 24.35 7.61 25.88
C VAL A 706 23.71 8.39 24.72
N TYR A 707 24.50 9.12 23.91
CA TYR A 707 23.99 9.82 22.73
C TYR A 707 23.41 8.85 21.68
N ASP A 708 24.10 7.74 21.36
CA ASP A 708 23.63 6.79 20.35
C ASP A 708 22.39 6.02 20.87
N LEU A 709 22.31 5.69 22.17
CA LEU A 709 21.14 5.09 22.81
C LEU A 709 19.92 6.02 22.82
N LEU A 710 20.09 7.28 23.27
CA LEU A 710 19.02 8.28 23.22
C LEU A 710 18.60 8.58 21.78
N GLY A 711 19.56 8.63 20.85
CA GLY A 711 19.29 8.78 19.42
C GLY A 711 18.48 7.63 18.82
N MET A 712 18.69 6.40 19.31
CA MET A 712 17.92 5.21 18.94
C MET A 712 16.50 5.27 19.49
N LEU A 713 16.35 5.43 20.81
CA LEU A 713 15.04 5.54 21.48
C LEU A 713 14.18 6.64 20.85
N LEU A 714 14.76 7.83 20.63
CA LEU A 714 14.07 8.96 20.02
C LEU A 714 13.67 8.69 18.56
N SER A 715 14.53 8.00 17.78
CA SER A 715 14.23 7.65 16.39
C SER A 715 13.07 6.65 16.30
N THR A 716 13.06 5.62 17.15
CA THR A 716 11.99 4.60 17.21
C THR A 716 10.68 5.20 17.74
N MET A 717 10.71 6.03 18.78
CA MET A 717 9.53 6.76 19.26
C MET A 717 8.91 7.65 18.19
N ILE A 718 9.74 8.40 17.45
CA ILE A 718 9.26 9.27 16.37
C ILE A 718 8.74 8.47 15.18
N LEU A 719 9.32 7.31 14.85
CA LEU A 719 8.76 6.40 13.85
C LEU A 719 7.34 5.93 14.24
N ASN A 720 7.19 5.41 15.46
CA ASN A 720 5.92 4.88 15.95
C ASN A 720 4.83 5.96 16.06
N TYR A 721 5.21 7.19 16.41
CA TYR A 721 4.29 8.34 16.41
C TYR A 721 3.91 8.80 14.98
N ALA A 722 4.88 8.89 14.07
CA ALA A 722 4.68 9.45 12.74
C ALA A 722 4.01 8.46 11.78
N ALA A 723 4.12 7.16 12.02
CA ALA A 723 3.50 6.10 11.21
C ALA A 723 2.02 5.84 11.55
N SER A 724 1.53 6.27 12.71
CA SER A 724 0.14 6.00 13.09
C SER A 724 -0.92 6.53 12.11
N PRO A 725 -0.76 7.70 11.45
CA PRO A 725 -1.74 8.16 10.46
C PRO A 725 -1.81 7.28 9.22
N PHE A 726 -0.70 6.66 8.81
CA PHE A 726 -0.65 5.71 7.69
C PHE A 726 -1.54 4.49 7.96
N MET A 727 -1.56 4.01 9.20
CA MET A 727 -2.38 2.87 9.60
C MET A 727 -3.85 3.25 9.87
N LEU A 728 -4.09 4.48 10.34
CA LEU A 728 -5.43 4.99 10.68
C LEU A 728 -6.20 5.57 9.47
N LEU A 729 -5.50 5.80 8.35
CA LEU A 729 -5.97 6.29 7.03
C LEU A 729 -6.69 7.66 6.98
N THR A 730 -7.41 8.07 8.03
CA THR A 730 -8.16 9.34 8.07
C THR A 730 -7.48 10.38 8.96
N ALA A 731 -7.54 11.65 8.56
CA ALA A 731 -7.08 12.76 9.38
C ALA A 731 -7.84 12.86 10.72
N SER A 732 -9.15 12.56 10.74
CA SER A 732 -9.96 12.63 11.96
C SER A 732 -9.49 11.63 13.03
N SER A 733 -9.24 10.38 12.66
CA SER A 733 -8.68 9.36 13.56
C SER A 733 -7.24 9.69 13.96
N SER A 734 -6.42 10.14 13.01
CA SER A 734 -5.01 10.48 13.22
C SER A 734 -4.83 11.62 14.23
N ILE A 735 -5.58 12.72 14.08
CA ILE A 735 -5.56 13.88 14.98
C ILE A 735 -6.08 13.49 16.37
N THR A 736 -7.12 12.64 16.43
CA THR A 736 -7.65 12.11 17.69
C THR A 736 -6.57 11.34 18.45
N VAL A 737 -5.87 10.42 17.78
CA VAL A 737 -4.76 9.65 18.37
C VAL A 737 -3.59 10.55 18.80
N TRP A 738 -3.17 11.50 17.96
CA TRP A 738 -2.12 12.44 18.31
C TRP A 738 -2.47 13.32 19.52
N THR A 739 -3.75 13.69 19.69
CA THR A 739 -4.26 14.40 20.88
C THR A 739 -4.17 13.52 22.13
N ARG A 740 -4.59 12.25 22.04
CA ARG A 740 -4.53 11.28 23.15
C ARG A 740 -3.09 10.95 23.59
N LEU A 741 -2.12 11.19 22.71
CA LEU A 741 -0.68 11.11 22.93
C LEU A 741 -0.03 12.46 23.30
N GLY A 742 -0.80 13.50 23.63
CA GLY A 742 -0.27 14.80 24.05
C GLY A 742 0.63 15.46 23.01
N TYR A 743 0.47 15.14 21.72
CA TYR A 743 1.28 15.65 20.62
C TYR A 743 2.82 15.44 20.74
N TYR A 744 3.29 14.45 21.51
CA TYR A 744 4.72 14.34 21.87
C TYR A 744 5.69 14.41 20.66
N GLY A 745 5.38 13.73 19.55
CA GLY A 745 6.23 13.77 18.35
C GLY A 745 6.26 15.13 17.65
N HIS A 746 5.16 15.89 17.68
CA HIS A 746 5.15 17.28 17.20
C HIS A 746 5.92 18.21 18.13
N ILE A 747 5.83 18.02 19.45
CA ILE A 747 6.58 18.82 20.44
C ILE A 747 8.08 18.59 20.28
N ILE A 748 8.52 17.34 20.15
CA ILE A 748 9.93 16.98 19.94
C ILE A 748 10.48 17.59 18.64
N ILE A 749 9.80 17.36 17.50
CA ILE A 749 10.31 17.80 16.19
C ILE A 749 10.16 19.31 16.02
N GLY A 750 9.03 19.89 16.44
CA GLY A 750 8.81 21.33 16.45
C GLY A 750 9.79 22.06 17.35
N GLY A 751 9.96 21.61 18.59
CA GLY A 751 10.91 22.18 19.56
C GLY A 751 12.36 22.12 19.07
N ALA A 752 12.78 20.97 18.50
CA ALA A 752 14.11 20.85 17.90
C ALA A 752 14.31 21.83 16.73
N LEU A 753 13.34 21.96 15.82
CA LEU A 753 13.41 22.90 14.71
C LEU A 753 13.44 24.36 15.20
N VAL A 754 12.57 24.72 16.15
CA VAL A 754 12.56 26.05 16.78
C VAL A 754 13.91 26.37 17.40
N PHE A 755 14.49 25.47 18.20
CA PHE A 755 15.82 25.65 18.78
C PHE A 755 16.90 25.91 17.71
N PHE A 756 16.97 25.07 16.66
CA PHE A 756 17.99 25.25 15.62
C PHE A 756 17.81 26.55 14.81
N TYR A 757 16.57 26.95 14.51
CA TYR A 757 16.29 28.18 13.75
C TYR A 757 16.38 29.46 14.60
N ALA A 758 16.08 29.41 15.90
CA ALA A 758 16.19 30.54 16.84
C ALA A 758 17.64 30.83 17.30
N GLY A 759 18.64 30.29 16.61
CA GLY A 759 20.07 30.54 16.87
C GLY A 759 20.84 29.36 17.46
N GLY A 760 20.18 28.27 17.86
CA GLY A 760 20.84 27.06 18.41
C GLY A 760 21.89 26.46 17.48
N THR A 761 21.71 26.56 16.15
CA THR A 761 22.74 26.18 15.17
C THR A 761 24.00 27.05 15.24
N HIS A 762 23.87 28.34 15.55
CA HIS A 762 25.02 29.24 15.72
C HIS A 762 25.72 29.00 17.06
N TYR A 763 24.95 28.90 18.15
CA TYR A 763 25.44 28.59 19.50
C TYR A 763 26.28 27.31 19.52
N LEU A 764 25.72 26.19 19.03
CA LEU A 764 26.42 24.90 19.00
C LEU A 764 27.69 24.92 18.13
N ARG A 765 27.73 25.72 17.07
CA ARG A 765 28.93 25.88 16.22
C ARG A 765 30.00 26.74 16.87
N THR A 766 29.61 27.72 17.68
CA THR A 766 30.55 28.48 18.52
C THR A 766 31.19 27.53 19.52
N LEU A 767 30.37 26.76 20.26
CA LEU A 767 30.85 25.73 21.19
C LEU A 767 31.73 24.64 20.54
N GLN A 768 31.48 24.28 19.27
CA GLN A 768 32.39 23.41 18.51
C GLN A 768 33.72 24.08 18.16
N ALA A 769 33.75 25.38 17.87
CA ALA A 769 34.98 26.12 17.63
C ALA A 769 35.78 26.33 18.92
N ASP A 770 35.11 26.66 20.03
CA ASP A 770 35.70 26.83 21.36
C ASP A 770 36.38 25.53 21.86
N ARG A 771 35.79 24.37 21.54
CA ARG A 771 36.36 23.04 21.79
C ARG A 771 37.38 22.58 20.74
N GLY A 772 37.74 23.44 19.77
CA GLY A 772 38.69 23.12 18.69
C GLY A 772 38.19 22.14 17.62
N ILE A 773 36.95 21.65 17.72
CA ILE A 773 36.34 20.68 16.80
C ILE A 773 36.07 21.32 15.42
N LEU A 774 35.66 22.59 15.39
CA LEU A 774 35.66 23.41 14.18
C LEU A 774 36.90 24.28 14.14
N HIS A 775 37.93 23.82 13.43
CA HIS A 775 39.11 24.65 13.16
C HIS A 775 38.71 25.91 12.38
N ALA A 776 39.04 27.08 12.93
CA ALA A 776 38.85 28.35 12.24
C ALA A 776 39.63 28.35 10.90
N GLY A 777 38.93 28.58 9.79
CA GLY A 777 39.50 28.41 8.46
C GLY A 777 40.67 29.35 8.19
N LYS A 778 41.91 28.83 8.18
CA LYS A 778 43.06 29.54 7.61
C LYS A 778 42.74 29.90 6.16
N LYS A 779 42.79 31.19 5.83
CA LYS A 779 42.90 31.61 4.42
C LYS A 779 44.17 30.96 3.84
N PRO A 780 44.12 30.28 2.70
CA PRO A 780 45.34 29.77 2.07
C PRO A 780 46.21 30.94 1.63
N ALA A 781 47.45 30.96 2.11
CA ALA A 781 48.49 31.85 1.61
C ALA A 781 49.22 31.13 0.46
N GLY A 782 49.41 31.81 -0.66
CA GLY A 782 50.00 31.23 -1.88
C GLY A 782 48.97 30.57 -2.81
N GLY A 783 49.11 30.84 -4.11
CA GLY A 783 48.20 30.33 -5.13
C GLY A 783 48.60 28.93 -5.61
N ALA A 784 48.15 27.89 -4.91
CA ALA A 784 48.21 26.50 -5.36
C ALA A 784 46.83 25.83 -5.24
N LYS A 785 46.39 25.10 -6.26
CA LYS A 785 45.14 24.33 -6.22
C LYS A 785 45.36 23.04 -5.41
N ALA A 786 45.18 23.11 -4.09
CA ALA A 786 45.16 21.92 -3.25
C ALA A 786 43.97 21.02 -3.60
N GLY A 787 44.22 19.72 -3.74
CA GLY A 787 43.16 18.71 -3.89
C GLY A 787 42.31 18.61 -2.62
N VAL A 788 41.00 18.39 -2.77
CA VAL A 788 40.10 18.25 -1.63
C VAL A 788 40.29 16.87 -1.00
N ALA A 789 40.83 16.83 0.22
CA ALA A 789 40.82 15.62 1.03
C ALA A 789 39.38 15.29 1.47
N ASP A 790 38.94 14.05 1.27
CA ASP A 790 37.55 13.62 1.50
C ASP A 790 37.23 13.48 3.00
N ASN A 791 36.68 14.55 3.57
CA ASN A 791 36.06 14.56 4.90
C ASN A 791 34.54 14.28 4.85
N GLY A 792 34.13 13.28 4.06
CA GLY A 792 32.86 12.56 4.26
C GLY A 792 31.59 13.42 4.22
N ASP A 793 31.36 14.16 3.12
CA ASP A 793 30.15 14.99 2.93
C ASP A 793 28.88 14.12 2.90
N VAL A 794 28.25 13.91 4.07
CA VAL A 794 26.93 13.26 4.25
C VAL A 794 25.79 14.19 3.78
N SER A 795 25.97 14.70 2.58
CA SER A 795 24.95 15.17 1.67
C SER A 795 23.88 14.07 1.45
N GLY A 796 22.63 14.47 1.22
CA GLY A 796 21.52 13.54 0.92
C GLY A 796 21.60 12.94 -0.50
N THR A 797 22.80 12.69 -1.00
CA THR A 797 23.13 12.31 -2.38
C THR A 797 24.14 11.16 -2.45
N THR A 798 24.76 10.75 -1.34
CA THR A 798 25.63 9.59 -1.29
C THR A 798 24.84 8.28 -1.21
N THR A 799 25.15 7.36 -2.11
CA THR A 799 24.86 5.92 -2.05
C THR A 799 25.23 5.35 -0.66
N PRO A 800 24.43 4.45 -0.06
CA PRO A 800 24.75 3.80 1.23
C PRO A 800 26.16 3.18 1.27
N ILE A 801 26.80 3.22 2.44
CA ILE A 801 28.13 2.62 2.63
C ILE A 801 28.10 1.10 2.39
N LEU A 802 26.96 0.43 2.58
CA LEU A 802 26.76 -0.99 2.25
C LEU A 802 26.54 -1.25 0.75
N GLU A 803 26.12 -0.25 -0.03
CA GLU A 803 26.09 -0.32 -1.50
C GLU A 803 27.46 -0.03 -2.14
N LYS A 804 28.48 0.42 -1.37
CA LYS A 804 29.89 0.38 -1.84
C LYS A 804 30.38 -1.05 -2.13
N THR A 805 29.67 -2.07 -1.65
CA THR A 805 29.93 -3.49 -1.97
C THR A 805 29.38 -3.92 -3.35
N PHE A 806 28.68 -3.04 -4.09
CA PHE A 806 28.40 -3.27 -5.52
C PHE A 806 29.55 -2.71 -6.39
N THR A 807 30.71 -3.32 -6.26
CA THR A 807 31.72 -3.32 -7.31
C THR A 807 31.33 -4.39 -8.34
N LEU A 808 30.91 -3.96 -9.53
CA LEU A 808 31.21 -4.75 -10.73
C LEU A 808 32.74 -4.98 -10.78
N PRO A 809 33.22 -6.07 -11.40
CA PRO A 809 34.65 -6.19 -11.69
C PRO A 809 35.12 -4.96 -12.46
N PRO A 810 36.31 -4.42 -12.18
CA PRO A 810 36.77 -3.20 -12.82
C PRO A 810 36.86 -3.42 -14.34
N THR A 811 36.12 -2.62 -15.10
CA THR A 811 36.40 -2.42 -16.52
C THR A 811 37.81 -1.86 -16.64
N PHE A 812 38.67 -2.53 -17.41
CA PHE A 812 40.06 -2.15 -17.60
C PHE A 812 40.19 -0.69 -18.05
N ASP A 813 40.73 0.17 -17.17
CA ASP A 813 41.54 1.36 -17.50
C ASP A 813 42.01 2.07 -16.21
N GLU A 814 42.69 1.36 -15.30
CA GLU A 814 43.59 1.98 -14.30
C GLU A 814 44.52 0.91 -13.65
N VAL A 815 45.56 0.50 -14.38
CA VAL A 815 46.70 -0.24 -13.82
C VAL A 815 47.98 0.57 -14.06
N ILE A 816 48.26 1.48 -13.13
CA ILE A 816 49.59 2.11 -13.00
C ILE A 816 50.18 1.59 -11.70
N PRO A 817 51.17 0.67 -11.72
CA PRO A 817 51.86 0.26 -10.51
C PRO A 817 52.67 1.43 -9.93
N PRO A 818 52.90 1.48 -8.61
CA PRO A 818 53.81 2.47 -8.03
C PRO A 818 55.20 2.31 -8.65
N GLN A 819 55.75 3.41 -9.18
CA GLN A 819 57.19 3.49 -9.43
C GLN A 819 57.94 3.50 -8.08
N LYS A 820 59.20 3.07 -8.12
CA LYS A 820 60.05 2.79 -6.95
C LYS A 820 60.31 4.02 -6.09
#